data_AF-A0A7V3BGX1-F1
#
_entry.id   AF-A0A7V3BGX1-F1
#
_cell.length_a   1.000
_cell.length_b   1.000
_cell.length_c   1.000
_cell.angle_alpha   90.00
_cell.angle_beta   90.00
_cell.angle_gamma   90.00
#
_symmetry.space_group_name_H-M   'P 1'
#
loop_
_entity.id
_entity.type
_entity.pdbx_description
1 polymer ?
#
loop_
_entity_poly.entity_id
_entity_poly.type
_entity_poly.pdbx_seq_one_letter_code
_entity_poly.pdbx_strand_id
1 'polypeptide(L)'
;MDIVCESLWIAALSVGFLAYAGLGVTVLLAGEPLRSSAVLIAPWVGYAVTVTIAHWCGWLGWSIKQTIVAVLILSTLCNLFGLLWHRGALGLREHLGVFCLAGIALATALYPIWHMGFLGPVSLNGDPVLYTNLAAHLGTSHSPGSQFVASAADAAWQPALLQLALARDYGLPYGFSYLHAILDRLVQREAHETFAVVTAVALALAVPVYACLARCLFGASTRAALLTAFLAAVSPTLMWVHYNGYAMHVTGLGLLPLAFGSSVLAWQTGLRARLLAALFLSAAFVTYSPGAVIFVLGPLLVYVLFCSLCDRGRWFGHAHPLGLLLFLAALANLPGIVHAGTFVWHLVDLRFATQFGDVANHVEWTALYGLAPARLGGAMAPQGGLSALSIAVAAAAVVLTLVGLWRSIGTGSPVLGALGLVYVAILLWLRYGLDYPYGHMKTLTFATFPALITVSLGWDYLVRRPKTLAGQGVRAISMVTIVLLVAINVVHLTALARWKAQANMDFPALLALRQIKNVIPPGTTIHIRDAKDTPLLWMTYLLKDYPLSIAHYTPYYLRWDWPFYQQAISADWVLVDADAMPTATWAIEAAYTNSRYRLLRKDPRLLFHLDFQHETRALRPGDAIVMQGRLDGLVLDGHAFDLPHRLQAGQVLRLGVWGPAGSRLRCDCMGQEQVIQQTDDFAVLEWPLPGSPWQVRLENEGPRTLWIPGWVEVRQHASQASQNASAFDILAWHREEVLPASGVFQVSGWHPLEEGQRRWMTGASVSVLKNPRKPVVLALEGVIPNWQPALPPSTATVRLNDRVLGRLTGLGPFRATYPVSEEILGPSSWAALELQVTALFTPKQVGVSDDPRPLGLMLTRLEWLDLELAGDGVIDLGTKRARRYLGEGWSIDEQVDGVTYVWADAPESLVWVAIPHPTDLEVALRVLPMPLPMQIPQELTISINGIDRQRFTLAPGEWQVLAFTVPPEVLRPGLNRLRFAYRQTVSPMAVMSASRDPRTLAVAFDYITFTRLQMGREKE
;
A
#
# COMPACT_ATOMS: atom_id res chain seq x y z
N MET A 1 -25.49 9.52 15.27
CA MET A 1 -25.74 8.72 16.50
C MET A 1 -26.03 7.26 16.18
N ASP A 2 -26.39 6.92 14.94
CA ASP A 2 -26.95 5.61 14.60
C ASP A 2 -25.94 4.45 14.60
N ILE A 3 -24.72 4.64 14.06
CA ILE A 3 -23.73 3.55 13.92
C ILE A 3 -23.29 2.93 15.25
N VAL A 4 -23.17 3.74 16.31
CA VAL A 4 -22.83 3.24 17.65
C VAL A 4 -23.94 2.34 18.17
N CYS A 5 -25.20 2.79 18.09
CA CYS A 5 -26.35 2.01 18.53
C CYS A 5 -26.54 0.75 17.68
N GLU A 6 -26.40 0.85 16.35
CA GLU A 6 -26.52 -0.28 15.43
C GLU A 6 -25.44 -1.34 15.69
N SER A 7 -24.18 -0.94 15.78
CA SER A 7 -23.08 -1.88 16.07
C SER A 7 -23.23 -2.55 17.43
N LEU A 8 -23.66 -1.81 18.47
CA LEU A 8 -23.93 -2.39 19.79
C LEU A 8 -25.13 -3.34 19.78
N TRP A 9 -26.18 -3.05 19.01
CA TRP A 9 -27.33 -3.93 18.83
C TRP A 9 -26.94 -5.23 18.14
N ILE A 10 -26.19 -5.16 17.03
CA ILE A 10 -25.65 -6.33 16.32
C ILE A 10 -24.78 -7.17 17.25
N ALA A 11 -23.90 -6.52 18.04
CA ALA A 11 -23.05 -7.20 19.00
C ALA A 11 -23.86 -7.91 20.10
N ALA A 12 -24.86 -7.22 20.67
CA ALA A 12 -25.74 -7.78 21.70
C ALA A 12 -26.55 -8.97 21.19
N LEU A 13 -27.12 -8.88 19.98
CA LEU A 13 -27.81 -9.99 19.32
C LEU A 13 -26.87 -11.17 19.06
N SER A 14 -25.64 -10.90 18.61
CA SER A 14 -24.64 -11.94 18.34
C SER A 14 -24.26 -12.69 19.63
N VAL A 15 -23.96 -11.95 20.71
CA VAL A 15 -23.67 -12.55 22.02
C VAL A 15 -24.88 -13.30 22.56
N GLY A 16 -26.08 -12.71 22.46
CA GLY A 16 -27.33 -13.32 22.92
C GLY A 16 -27.65 -14.62 22.19
N PHE A 17 -27.54 -14.65 20.87
CA PHE A 17 -27.73 -15.84 20.05
C PHE A 17 -26.73 -16.94 20.42
N LEU A 18 -25.43 -16.61 20.50
CA LEU A 18 -24.40 -17.58 20.85
C LEU A 18 -24.58 -18.12 22.28
N ALA A 19 -24.88 -17.25 23.24
CA ALA A 19 -25.17 -17.67 24.61
C ALA A 19 -26.40 -18.58 24.67
N TYR A 20 -27.49 -18.21 23.98
CA TYR A 20 -28.70 -19.02 23.90
C TYR A 20 -28.45 -20.39 23.27
N ALA A 21 -27.69 -20.42 22.17
CA ALA A 21 -27.40 -21.63 21.43
C ALA A 21 -26.58 -22.63 22.25
N GLY A 22 -25.68 -22.12 23.11
CA GLY A 22 -24.72 -22.92 23.85
C GLY A 22 -25.04 -23.21 25.31
N LEU A 23 -25.91 -22.43 25.96
CA LEU A 23 -26.10 -22.49 27.41
C LEU A 23 -26.51 -23.90 27.90
N GLY A 24 -27.58 -24.45 27.34
CA GLY A 24 -28.10 -25.76 27.72
C GLY A 24 -27.10 -26.88 27.46
N VAL A 25 -26.44 -26.87 26.30
CA VAL A 25 -25.37 -27.82 25.96
C VAL A 25 -24.22 -27.73 26.95
N THR A 26 -23.84 -26.51 27.35
CA THR A 26 -22.79 -26.28 28.35
C THR A 26 -23.19 -26.87 29.70
N VAL A 27 -24.41 -26.61 30.17
CA VAL A 27 -24.91 -27.12 31.45
C VAL A 27 -24.98 -28.65 31.47
N LEU A 28 -25.38 -29.26 30.34
CA LEU A 28 -25.50 -30.71 30.19
C LEU A 28 -24.15 -31.42 30.07
N LEU A 29 -23.21 -30.85 29.33
CA LEU A 29 -21.96 -31.52 28.95
C LEU A 29 -20.72 -31.07 29.72
N ALA A 30 -20.71 -29.88 30.34
CA ALA A 30 -19.56 -29.40 31.10
C ALA A 30 -19.24 -30.36 32.24
N GLY A 31 -18.02 -30.89 32.23
CA GLY A 31 -17.47 -31.65 33.35
C GLY A 31 -17.32 -30.80 34.61
N GLU A 32 -17.08 -31.45 35.74
CA GLU A 32 -16.87 -30.79 37.04
C GLU A 32 -15.89 -29.60 36.99
N PRO A 33 -14.72 -29.71 36.31
CA PRO A 33 -13.75 -28.61 36.26
C PRO A 33 -14.28 -27.35 35.57
N LEU A 34 -15.15 -27.50 34.56
CA LEU A 34 -15.69 -26.39 33.77
C LEU A 34 -17.03 -25.87 34.32
N ARG A 35 -17.72 -26.63 35.17
CA ARG A 35 -19.08 -26.32 35.63
C ARG A 35 -19.18 -24.96 36.30
N SER A 36 -18.21 -24.57 37.14
CA SER A 36 -18.18 -23.26 37.81
C SER A 36 -17.93 -22.08 36.88
N SER A 37 -17.42 -22.35 35.68
CA SER A 37 -17.10 -21.36 34.63
C SER A 37 -17.96 -21.56 33.38
N ALA A 38 -19.05 -22.33 33.47
CA ALA A 38 -19.90 -22.68 32.34
C ALA A 38 -20.40 -21.43 31.58
N VAL A 39 -20.77 -20.38 32.31
CA VAL A 39 -21.26 -19.13 31.71
C VAL A 39 -20.20 -18.40 30.88
N LEU A 40 -18.91 -18.56 31.20
CA LEU A 40 -17.80 -17.94 30.45
C LEU A 40 -17.61 -18.59 29.07
N ILE A 41 -17.88 -19.89 28.95
CA ILE A 41 -17.66 -20.66 27.72
C ILE A 41 -18.94 -20.91 26.93
N ALA A 42 -20.11 -20.66 27.50
CA ALA A 42 -21.40 -20.92 26.86
C ALA A 42 -21.53 -20.28 25.45
N PRO A 43 -21.09 -19.02 25.21
CA PRO A 43 -21.09 -18.46 23.86
C PRO A 43 -20.27 -19.26 22.84
N TRP A 44 -19.11 -19.80 23.24
CA TRP A 44 -18.27 -20.63 22.37
C TRP A 44 -18.83 -22.03 22.16
N VAL A 45 -19.54 -22.58 23.15
CA VAL A 45 -20.33 -23.80 22.94
C VAL A 45 -21.42 -23.52 21.91
N GLY A 46 -22.08 -22.37 21.98
CA GLY A 46 -23.07 -21.95 21.00
C GLY A 46 -22.49 -21.77 19.60
N TYR A 47 -21.28 -21.21 19.50
CA TYR A 47 -20.51 -21.17 18.26
C TYR A 47 -20.30 -22.58 17.70
N ALA A 48 -19.78 -23.50 18.51
CA ALA A 48 -19.46 -24.85 18.09
C ALA A 48 -20.71 -25.65 17.68
N VAL A 49 -21.81 -25.52 18.42
CA VAL A 49 -23.13 -26.08 18.06
C VAL A 49 -23.60 -25.52 16.72
N THR A 50 -23.59 -24.19 16.57
CA THR A 50 -24.09 -23.49 15.39
C THR A 50 -23.31 -23.92 14.14
N VAL A 51 -21.99 -23.88 14.18
CA VAL A 51 -21.14 -24.21 13.02
C VAL A 51 -21.23 -25.68 12.67
N THR A 52 -21.25 -26.58 13.66
CA THR A 52 -21.38 -28.03 13.42
C THR A 52 -22.73 -28.35 12.77
N ILE A 53 -23.83 -27.81 13.29
CA ILE A 53 -25.16 -28.00 12.70
C ILE A 53 -25.23 -27.38 11.31
N ALA A 54 -24.72 -26.15 11.14
CA ALA A 54 -24.75 -25.46 9.86
C ALA A 54 -23.97 -26.20 8.77
N HIS A 55 -22.83 -26.79 9.13
CA HIS A 55 -22.05 -27.61 8.21
C HIS A 55 -22.80 -28.88 7.79
N TRP A 56 -23.43 -29.58 8.73
CA TRP A 56 -24.29 -30.74 8.41
C TRP A 56 -25.47 -30.35 7.54
N CYS A 57 -26.18 -29.28 7.90
CA CYS A 57 -27.32 -28.77 7.15
C CYS A 57 -26.90 -28.38 5.72
N GLY A 58 -25.78 -27.68 5.56
CA GLY A 58 -25.21 -27.34 4.26
C GLY A 58 -24.87 -28.58 3.42
N TRP A 59 -24.26 -29.60 4.04
CA TRP A 59 -23.96 -30.87 3.39
C TRP A 59 -25.22 -31.64 2.96
N LEU A 60 -26.29 -31.57 3.76
CA LEU A 60 -27.62 -32.11 3.44
C LEU A 60 -28.43 -31.23 2.49
N GLY A 61 -27.88 -30.10 2.04
CA GLY A 61 -28.54 -29.16 1.14
C GLY A 61 -29.68 -28.36 1.75
N TRP A 62 -29.63 -28.07 3.05
CA TRP A 62 -30.58 -27.17 3.70
C TRP A 62 -30.17 -25.71 3.51
N SER A 63 -31.18 -24.86 3.39
CA SER A 63 -31.00 -23.41 3.38
C SER A 63 -30.61 -22.87 4.76
N ILE A 64 -29.96 -21.71 4.81
CA ILE A 64 -29.62 -21.05 6.09
C ILE A 64 -30.85 -20.77 6.95
N LYS A 65 -32.02 -20.51 6.37
CA LYS A 65 -33.27 -20.35 7.14
C LYS A 65 -33.64 -21.64 7.89
N GLN A 66 -33.56 -22.79 7.22
CA GLN A 66 -33.82 -24.10 7.84
C GLN A 66 -32.76 -24.42 8.90
N THR A 67 -31.49 -24.10 8.63
CA THR A 67 -30.41 -24.23 9.61
C THR A 67 -30.66 -23.41 10.88
N ILE A 68 -31.09 -22.15 10.75
CA ILE A 68 -31.43 -21.30 11.91
C ILE A 68 -32.53 -21.95 12.75
N VAL A 69 -33.60 -22.42 12.12
CA VAL A 69 -34.69 -23.11 12.81
C VAL A 69 -34.17 -24.36 13.53
N ALA A 70 -33.32 -25.15 12.88
CA ALA A 70 -32.74 -26.35 13.47
C ALA A 70 -31.88 -26.03 14.71
N VAL A 71 -31.01 -25.02 14.60
CA VAL A 71 -30.20 -24.54 15.74
C VAL A 71 -31.11 -24.08 16.88
N LEU A 72 -32.11 -23.24 16.60
CA LEU A 72 -33.01 -22.72 17.63
C LEU A 72 -33.82 -23.82 18.32
N ILE A 73 -34.38 -24.78 17.57
CA ILE A 73 -35.13 -25.91 18.15
C ILE A 73 -34.23 -26.75 19.04
N LEU A 74 -33.07 -27.17 18.55
CA LEU A 74 -32.13 -28.01 19.30
C LEU A 74 -31.63 -27.29 20.56
N SER A 75 -31.27 -26.01 20.43
CA SER A 75 -30.85 -25.20 21.58
C SER A 75 -31.97 -24.98 22.58
N THR A 76 -33.22 -24.80 22.13
CA THR A 76 -34.39 -24.72 23.03
C THR A 76 -34.53 -26.01 23.85
N LEU A 77 -34.47 -27.16 23.18
CA LEU A 77 -34.57 -28.47 23.85
C LEU A 77 -33.42 -28.66 24.85
N CYS A 78 -32.19 -28.38 24.45
CA CYS A 78 -31.03 -28.46 25.35
C CYS A 78 -31.13 -27.49 26.54
N ASN A 79 -31.67 -26.28 26.34
CA ASN A 79 -31.90 -25.31 27.41
C ASN A 79 -32.96 -25.83 28.40
N LEU A 80 -34.08 -26.36 27.90
CA LEU A 80 -35.13 -26.97 28.75
C LEU A 80 -34.59 -28.16 29.55
N PHE A 81 -33.87 -29.08 28.90
CA PHE A 81 -33.23 -30.21 29.59
C PHE A 81 -32.16 -29.74 30.60
N GLY A 82 -31.36 -28.73 30.24
CA GLY A 82 -30.36 -28.13 31.12
C GLY A 82 -30.99 -27.52 32.38
N LEU A 83 -32.11 -26.80 32.23
CA LEU A 83 -32.89 -26.24 33.35
C LEU A 83 -33.46 -27.34 34.25
N LEU A 84 -33.99 -28.42 33.68
CA LEU A 84 -34.50 -29.55 34.46
C LEU A 84 -33.39 -30.31 35.21
N TRP A 85 -32.21 -30.41 34.61
CA TRP A 85 -31.08 -31.16 35.17
C TRP A 85 -30.25 -30.37 36.18
N HIS A 86 -30.23 -29.03 36.10
CA HIS A 86 -29.41 -28.17 36.94
C HIS A 86 -30.24 -27.32 37.90
N ARG A 87 -30.16 -27.62 39.19
CA ARG A 87 -30.87 -26.88 40.25
C ARG A 87 -30.06 -25.74 40.90
N GLY A 88 -28.94 -25.34 40.30
CA GLY A 88 -28.02 -24.33 40.84
C GLY A 88 -28.01 -23.02 40.05
N ALA A 89 -27.60 -21.93 40.70
CA ALA A 89 -27.31 -20.67 40.01
C ALA A 89 -26.00 -20.80 39.22
N LEU A 90 -25.98 -20.29 37.97
CA LEU A 90 -24.83 -20.33 37.07
C LEU A 90 -23.67 -19.37 37.46
N GLY A 91 -23.75 -18.73 38.63
CA GLY A 91 -22.64 -17.93 39.17
C GLY A 91 -22.30 -16.66 38.40
N LEU A 92 -23.22 -16.05 37.63
CA LEU A 92 -22.94 -14.87 36.80
C LEU A 92 -22.22 -13.73 37.55
N ARG A 93 -22.61 -13.49 38.81
CA ARG A 93 -22.02 -12.45 39.67
C ARG A 93 -20.52 -12.64 39.90
N GLU A 94 -20.04 -13.88 39.98
CA GLU A 94 -18.62 -14.19 40.22
C GLU A 94 -17.73 -13.82 39.02
N HIS A 95 -18.35 -13.71 37.83
CA HIS A 95 -17.66 -13.52 36.56
C HIS A 95 -17.88 -12.13 35.97
N LEU A 96 -18.58 -11.23 36.67
CA LEU A 96 -18.92 -9.90 36.18
C LEU A 96 -17.67 -9.10 35.76
N GLY A 97 -16.58 -9.18 36.53
CA GLY A 97 -15.32 -8.52 36.18
C GLY A 97 -14.72 -9.00 34.85
N VAL A 98 -14.84 -10.29 34.54
CA VAL A 98 -14.35 -10.85 33.27
C VAL A 98 -15.22 -10.37 32.10
N PHE A 99 -16.55 -10.32 32.28
CA PHE A 99 -17.46 -9.77 31.26
C PHE A 99 -17.26 -8.27 31.03
N CYS A 100 -16.99 -7.48 32.07
CA CYS A 100 -16.63 -6.07 31.91
C CYS A 100 -15.37 -5.89 31.06
N LEU A 101 -14.35 -6.73 31.26
CA LEU A 101 -13.11 -6.71 30.47
C LEU A 101 -13.36 -7.14 29.02
N ALA A 102 -14.21 -8.14 28.79
CA ALA A 102 -14.67 -8.49 27.44
C ALA A 102 -15.41 -7.31 26.76
N GLY A 103 -16.22 -6.56 27.53
CA GLY A 103 -16.86 -5.33 27.05
C GLY A 103 -15.87 -4.23 26.65
N ILE A 104 -14.77 -4.07 27.40
CA ILE A 104 -13.68 -3.14 27.03
C ILE A 104 -12.99 -3.59 25.73
N ALA A 105 -12.71 -4.89 25.59
CA ALA A 105 -12.15 -5.44 24.35
C ALA A 105 -13.08 -5.20 23.15
N LEU A 106 -14.39 -5.42 23.32
CA LEU A 106 -15.41 -5.15 22.31
C LEU A 106 -15.46 -3.67 21.93
N ALA A 107 -15.55 -2.77 22.91
CA ALA A 107 -15.59 -1.33 22.66
C ALA A 107 -14.34 -0.84 21.93
N THR A 108 -13.17 -1.37 22.30
CA THR A 108 -11.92 -1.05 21.60
C THR A 108 -11.94 -1.58 20.17
N ALA A 109 -12.37 -2.82 19.95
CA ALA A 109 -12.47 -3.43 18.62
C ALA A 109 -13.46 -2.72 17.68
N LEU A 110 -14.50 -2.10 18.24
CA LEU A 110 -15.50 -1.31 17.50
C LEU A 110 -15.10 0.16 17.30
N TYR A 111 -14.07 0.66 17.99
CA TYR A 111 -13.65 2.06 17.92
C TYR A 111 -13.42 2.56 16.47
N PRO A 112 -12.73 1.84 15.57
CA PRO A 112 -12.55 2.31 14.20
C PRO A 112 -13.88 2.49 13.46
N ILE A 113 -14.85 1.59 13.66
CA ILE A 113 -16.19 1.66 13.04
C ILE A 113 -16.92 2.92 13.53
N TRP A 114 -16.85 3.19 14.84
CA TRP A 114 -17.46 4.38 15.43
C TRP A 114 -16.83 5.67 14.93
N HIS A 115 -15.51 5.68 14.73
CA HIS A 115 -14.79 6.83 14.19
C HIS A 115 -15.10 7.08 12.71
N MET A 116 -15.13 6.00 11.92
CA MET A 116 -15.38 6.08 10.47
C MET A 116 -16.83 6.41 10.12
N GLY A 117 -17.78 6.10 11.01
CA GLY A 117 -19.19 6.41 10.79
C GLY A 117 -19.90 5.49 9.78
N PHE A 118 -19.40 4.27 9.54
CA PHE A 118 -20.10 3.22 8.78
C PHE A 118 -19.74 1.82 9.31
N LEU A 119 -20.63 0.84 9.15
CA LEU A 119 -20.51 -0.53 9.71
C LEU A 119 -19.57 -1.49 8.94
N GLY A 120 -18.79 -0.97 8.01
CA GLY A 120 -18.03 -1.78 7.06
C GLY A 120 -16.77 -2.43 7.64
N PRO A 121 -16.05 -3.20 6.82
CA PRO A 121 -14.76 -3.80 7.17
C PRO A 121 -13.74 -2.72 7.58
N VAL A 122 -12.97 -3.00 8.63
CA VAL A 122 -11.91 -2.10 9.14
C VAL A 122 -10.52 -2.38 8.56
N SER A 123 -10.41 -3.38 7.67
CA SER A 123 -9.13 -3.88 7.17
C SER A 123 -8.87 -3.56 5.70
N LEU A 124 -7.60 -3.41 5.36
CA LEU A 124 -7.11 -3.23 3.98
C LEU A 124 -6.83 -4.56 3.26
N ASN A 125 -6.89 -5.68 3.99
CA ASN A 125 -6.80 -7.02 3.42
C ASN A 125 -8.11 -7.39 2.71
N GLY A 126 -8.06 -8.26 1.71
CA GLY A 126 -9.25 -8.76 1.02
C GLY A 126 -9.79 -10.11 1.54
N ASP A 127 -9.19 -10.73 2.57
CA ASP A 127 -9.84 -11.82 3.33
C ASP A 127 -11.31 -11.53 3.72
N PRO A 128 -11.67 -10.33 4.21
CA PRO A 128 -13.06 -9.97 4.45
C PRO A 128 -13.98 -10.15 3.24
N VAL A 129 -13.49 -9.89 2.02
CA VAL A 129 -14.29 -10.04 0.80
C VAL A 129 -14.65 -11.50 0.61
N LEU A 130 -13.69 -12.41 0.79
CA LEU A 130 -13.93 -13.85 0.71
C LEU A 130 -14.99 -14.29 1.74
N TYR A 131 -14.82 -13.91 3.01
CA TYR A 131 -15.75 -14.33 4.07
C TYR A 131 -17.16 -13.78 3.87
N THR A 132 -17.27 -12.51 3.46
CA THR A 132 -18.55 -11.83 3.22
C THR A 132 -19.23 -12.34 1.96
N ASN A 133 -18.49 -12.65 0.88
CA ASN A 133 -19.02 -13.30 -0.31
C ASN A 133 -19.62 -14.66 0.04
N LEU A 134 -18.87 -15.46 0.79
CA LEU A 134 -19.33 -16.79 1.19
C LEU A 134 -20.58 -16.69 2.10
N ALA A 135 -20.59 -15.79 3.07
CA ALA A 135 -21.75 -15.57 3.93
C ALA A 135 -22.99 -15.12 3.12
N ALA A 136 -22.81 -14.16 2.20
CA ALA A 136 -23.89 -13.69 1.33
C ALA A 136 -24.43 -14.79 0.39
N HIS A 137 -23.53 -15.63 -0.14
CA HIS A 137 -23.90 -16.78 -0.97
C HIS A 137 -24.67 -17.82 -0.16
N LEU A 138 -24.17 -18.22 1.00
CA LEU A 138 -24.88 -19.14 1.91
C LEU A 138 -26.26 -18.60 2.28
N GLY A 139 -26.40 -17.29 2.43
CA GLY A 139 -27.68 -16.65 2.69
C GLY A 139 -28.68 -16.78 1.55
N THR A 140 -28.26 -16.82 0.28
CA THR A 140 -29.14 -16.71 -0.91
C THR A 140 -29.38 -18.04 -1.61
N SER A 141 -28.41 -18.96 -1.58
CA SER A 141 -28.48 -20.26 -2.26
C SER A 141 -29.22 -21.33 -1.47
N HIS A 142 -29.81 -22.32 -2.16
CA HIS A 142 -30.54 -23.42 -1.52
C HIS A 142 -29.65 -24.61 -1.12
N SER A 143 -28.36 -24.64 -1.44
CA SER A 143 -27.42 -25.67 -0.96
C SER A 143 -25.98 -25.36 -1.40
N PRO A 144 -24.96 -25.46 -0.53
CA PRO A 144 -23.56 -25.40 -0.93
C PRO A 144 -23.05 -26.66 -1.65
N GLY A 145 -23.86 -27.71 -1.82
CA GLY A 145 -23.40 -29.00 -2.37
C GLY A 145 -23.65 -29.20 -3.88
N SER A 146 -24.73 -28.65 -4.43
CA SER A 146 -25.18 -29.00 -5.80
C SER A 146 -25.29 -27.83 -6.78
N GLN A 147 -25.37 -26.58 -6.31
CA GLN A 147 -25.59 -25.42 -7.21
C GLN A 147 -24.31 -24.66 -7.58
N PHE A 148 -23.17 -24.88 -6.89
CA PHE A 148 -21.92 -24.21 -7.27
C PHE A 148 -21.45 -24.53 -8.70
N VAL A 149 -21.81 -25.69 -9.25
CA VAL A 149 -21.35 -26.13 -10.58
C VAL A 149 -22.27 -25.65 -11.69
N ALA A 150 -23.59 -25.69 -11.47
CA ALA A 150 -24.57 -25.39 -12.52
C ALA A 150 -24.65 -23.89 -12.83
N SER A 151 -24.52 -23.01 -11.82
CA SER A 151 -24.55 -21.56 -12.06
C SER A 151 -23.18 -20.98 -12.43
N ALA A 152 -22.06 -21.60 -12.06
CA ALA A 152 -20.73 -21.10 -12.37
C ALA A 152 -20.28 -21.41 -13.81
N ALA A 153 -20.83 -22.46 -14.43
CA ALA A 153 -20.56 -22.79 -15.83
C ALA A 153 -21.32 -21.85 -16.81
N ASP A 154 -22.50 -21.35 -16.42
CA ASP A 154 -23.37 -20.52 -17.27
C ASP A 154 -23.38 -19.02 -16.90
N ALA A 155 -23.02 -18.63 -15.67
CA ALA A 155 -22.85 -17.22 -15.34
C ALA A 155 -21.54 -16.74 -15.94
N ALA A 156 -21.61 -15.89 -16.97
CA ALA A 156 -20.48 -15.13 -17.50
C ALA A 156 -19.55 -14.70 -16.35
N TRP A 157 -18.41 -15.38 -16.27
CA TRP A 157 -17.41 -15.43 -15.20
C TRP A 157 -17.44 -14.24 -14.21
N GLN A 158 -18.16 -14.38 -13.10
CA GLN A 158 -18.11 -13.41 -12.01
C GLN A 158 -16.95 -13.73 -11.05
N PRO A 159 -15.98 -12.82 -10.84
CA PRO A 159 -14.80 -13.07 -9.98
C PRO A 159 -15.14 -13.45 -8.53
N ALA A 160 -16.27 -12.96 -8.01
CA ALA A 160 -16.77 -13.31 -6.68
C ALA A 160 -17.19 -14.79 -6.57
N LEU A 161 -17.72 -15.39 -7.64
CA LEU A 161 -18.10 -16.81 -7.67
C LEU A 161 -16.88 -17.73 -7.80
N LEU A 162 -15.83 -17.27 -8.50
CA LEU A 162 -14.57 -18.00 -8.62
C LEU A 162 -13.89 -18.19 -7.25
N GLN A 163 -13.93 -17.18 -6.37
CA GLN A 163 -13.45 -17.30 -4.99
C GLN A 163 -14.16 -18.43 -4.24
N LEU A 164 -15.45 -18.65 -4.51
CA LEU A 164 -16.23 -19.72 -3.89
C LEU A 164 -15.90 -21.10 -4.47
N ALA A 165 -15.64 -21.18 -5.78
CA ALA A 165 -15.19 -22.42 -6.43
C ALA A 165 -13.86 -22.90 -5.84
N LEU A 166 -12.89 -21.99 -5.66
CA LEU A 166 -11.63 -22.31 -4.97
C LEU A 166 -11.84 -22.75 -3.54
N ALA A 167 -12.77 -22.08 -2.83
CA ALA A 167 -13.05 -22.43 -1.46
C ALA A 167 -13.52 -23.88 -1.34
N ARG A 168 -14.19 -24.40 -2.38
CA ARG A 168 -14.53 -25.81 -2.49
C ARG A 168 -13.32 -26.67 -2.87
N ASP A 169 -12.60 -26.32 -3.93
CA ASP A 169 -11.52 -27.15 -4.48
C ASP A 169 -10.35 -27.32 -3.50
N TYR A 170 -10.01 -26.26 -2.78
CA TYR A 170 -8.96 -26.28 -1.76
C TYR A 170 -9.45 -26.70 -0.38
N GLY A 171 -10.77 -26.83 -0.16
CA GLY A 171 -11.33 -27.17 1.14
C GLY A 171 -11.27 -26.03 2.17
N LEU A 172 -11.41 -24.76 1.76
CA LEU A 172 -11.31 -23.63 2.67
C LEU A 172 -12.30 -23.76 3.85
N PRO A 173 -11.90 -23.39 5.08
CA PRO A 173 -12.78 -23.50 6.24
C PRO A 173 -13.96 -22.52 6.15
N TYR A 174 -15.15 -23.00 6.50
CA TYR A 174 -16.40 -22.25 6.37
C TYR A 174 -16.98 -21.78 7.72
N GLY A 175 -16.36 -22.16 8.84
CA GLY A 175 -16.99 -22.02 10.16
C GLY A 175 -17.41 -20.59 10.51
N PHE A 176 -16.54 -19.60 10.26
CA PHE A 176 -16.91 -18.20 10.47
C PHE A 176 -18.07 -17.76 9.55
N SER A 177 -18.00 -18.07 8.25
CA SER A 177 -19.02 -17.65 7.28
C SER A 177 -20.40 -18.28 7.52
N TYR A 178 -20.47 -19.50 8.10
CA TYR A 178 -21.75 -20.07 8.55
C TYR A 178 -22.39 -19.26 9.67
N LEU A 179 -21.61 -18.94 10.71
CA LEU A 179 -22.11 -18.07 11.79
C LEU A 179 -22.52 -16.71 11.23
N HIS A 180 -21.67 -16.13 10.38
CA HIS A 180 -21.89 -14.82 9.80
C HIS A 180 -23.19 -14.77 8.98
N ALA A 181 -23.41 -15.74 8.08
CA ALA A 181 -24.65 -15.85 7.31
C ALA A 181 -25.90 -16.00 8.19
N ILE A 182 -25.81 -16.74 9.31
CA ILE A 182 -26.91 -16.86 10.27
C ILE A 182 -27.22 -15.51 10.92
N LEU A 183 -26.19 -14.81 11.41
CA LEU A 183 -26.34 -13.52 12.07
C LEU A 183 -26.86 -12.45 11.10
N ASP A 184 -26.40 -12.42 9.85
CA ASP A 184 -26.89 -11.52 8.80
C ASP A 184 -28.40 -11.66 8.60
N ARG A 185 -28.88 -12.90 8.61
CA ARG A 185 -30.30 -13.23 8.47
C ARG A 185 -31.10 -12.90 9.72
N LEU A 186 -30.53 -13.02 10.91
CA LEU A 186 -31.21 -12.62 12.16
C LEU A 186 -31.30 -11.09 12.30
N VAL A 187 -30.26 -10.38 11.88
CA VAL A 187 -30.18 -8.91 11.96
C VAL A 187 -30.85 -8.23 10.75
N GLN A 188 -31.06 -8.95 9.64
CA GLN A 188 -31.57 -8.42 8.36
C GLN A 188 -30.63 -7.35 7.77
N ARG A 189 -29.33 -7.65 7.75
CA ARG A 189 -28.26 -6.80 7.20
C ARG A 189 -27.40 -7.57 6.22
N GLU A 190 -26.64 -6.85 5.39
CA GLU A 190 -25.70 -7.49 4.48
C GLU A 190 -24.39 -7.84 5.17
N ALA A 191 -23.73 -8.90 4.69
CA ALA A 191 -22.53 -9.44 5.32
C ALA A 191 -21.42 -8.41 5.56
N HIS A 192 -21.25 -7.46 4.64
CA HIS A 192 -20.23 -6.41 4.79
C HIS A 192 -20.52 -5.42 5.93
N GLU A 193 -21.79 -5.23 6.31
CA GLU A 193 -22.21 -4.35 7.42
C GLU A 193 -22.08 -5.04 8.80
N THR A 194 -22.07 -6.35 8.84
CA THR A 194 -22.01 -7.11 10.11
C THR A 194 -20.62 -7.68 10.37
N PHE A 195 -19.80 -7.85 9.32
CA PHE A 195 -18.50 -8.52 9.38
C PHE A 195 -17.64 -8.04 10.54
N ALA A 196 -17.34 -6.75 10.59
CA ALA A 196 -16.42 -6.18 11.58
C ALA A 196 -17.01 -6.24 13.00
N VAL A 197 -18.33 -6.18 13.14
CA VAL A 197 -18.98 -6.33 14.45
C VAL A 197 -18.90 -7.78 14.93
N VAL A 198 -19.16 -8.75 14.05
CA VAL A 198 -19.14 -10.17 14.40
C VAL A 198 -17.71 -10.63 14.73
N THR A 199 -16.68 -10.16 14.00
CA THR A 199 -15.28 -10.44 14.38
C THR A 199 -14.90 -9.77 15.70
N ALA A 200 -15.36 -8.55 15.96
CA ALA A 200 -15.15 -7.88 17.25
C ALA A 200 -15.77 -8.65 18.42
N VAL A 201 -16.97 -9.21 18.23
CA VAL A 201 -17.61 -10.09 19.22
C VAL A 201 -16.80 -11.37 19.44
N ALA A 202 -16.34 -12.03 18.36
CA ALA A 202 -15.51 -13.22 18.49
C ALA A 202 -14.21 -12.95 19.26
N LEU A 203 -13.53 -11.82 19.00
CA LEU A 203 -12.34 -11.39 19.74
C LEU A 203 -12.67 -11.15 21.22
N ALA A 204 -13.72 -10.39 21.52
CA ALA A 204 -14.14 -10.08 22.87
C ALA A 204 -14.48 -11.35 23.68
N LEU A 205 -15.10 -12.34 23.03
CA LEU A 205 -15.41 -13.64 23.63
C LEU A 205 -14.17 -14.53 23.85
N ALA A 206 -12.99 -14.22 23.31
CA ALA A 206 -11.75 -14.92 23.66
C ALA A 206 -11.27 -14.58 25.09
N VAL A 207 -11.56 -13.36 25.59
CA VAL A 207 -11.22 -12.91 26.95
C VAL A 207 -11.77 -13.85 28.05
N PRO A 208 -13.08 -14.18 28.08
CA PRO A 208 -13.63 -15.10 29.08
C PRO A 208 -13.09 -16.53 28.93
N VAL A 209 -12.73 -16.97 27.72
CA VAL A 209 -12.07 -18.28 27.51
C VAL A 209 -10.72 -18.32 28.22
N TYR A 210 -9.90 -17.29 28.08
CA TYR A 210 -8.56 -17.29 28.69
C TYR A 210 -8.65 -17.28 30.22
N ALA A 211 -9.60 -16.52 30.78
CA ALA A 211 -9.89 -16.55 32.22
C ALA A 211 -10.38 -17.93 32.69
N CYS A 212 -11.26 -18.57 31.92
CA CYS A 212 -11.75 -19.91 32.21
C CYS A 212 -10.62 -20.94 32.20
N LEU A 213 -9.79 -20.96 31.15
CA LEU A 213 -8.65 -21.88 31.05
C LEU A 213 -7.63 -21.62 32.16
N ALA A 214 -7.33 -20.36 32.50
CA ALA A 214 -6.48 -20.04 33.64
C ALA A 214 -6.99 -20.73 34.93
N ARG A 215 -8.28 -20.62 35.24
CA ARG A 215 -8.87 -21.24 36.44
C ARG A 215 -8.95 -22.76 36.35
N CYS A 216 -9.54 -23.27 35.28
CA CYS A 216 -9.96 -24.67 35.18
C CYS A 216 -8.80 -25.60 34.77
N LEU A 217 -7.93 -25.15 33.86
CA LEU A 217 -6.82 -25.96 33.35
C LEU A 217 -5.54 -25.78 34.17
N PHE A 218 -5.26 -24.56 34.61
CA PHE A 218 -4.01 -24.22 35.30
C PHE A 218 -4.18 -23.95 36.81
N GLY A 219 -5.39 -24.06 37.36
CA GLY A 219 -5.64 -23.87 38.79
C GLY A 219 -5.41 -22.42 39.26
N ALA A 220 -5.50 -21.44 38.36
CA ALA A 220 -5.30 -20.04 38.69
C ALA A 220 -6.33 -19.55 39.70
N SER A 221 -5.89 -18.68 40.62
CA SER A 221 -6.83 -17.98 41.49
C SER A 221 -7.70 -16.99 40.72
N THR A 222 -8.80 -16.54 41.34
CA THR A 222 -9.68 -15.51 40.75
C THR A 222 -8.91 -14.24 40.36
N ARG A 223 -7.88 -13.85 41.13
CA ARG A 223 -7.05 -12.67 40.82
C ARG A 223 -6.18 -12.89 39.59
N ALA A 224 -5.52 -14.04 39.51
CA ALA A 224 -4.70 -14.40 38.36
C ALA A 224 -5.55 -14.51 37.09
N ALA A 225 -6.74 -15.13 37.18
CA ALA A 225 -7.67 -15.25 36.06
C ALA A 225 -8.20 -13.89 35.60
N LEU A 226 -8.50 -12.98 36.53
CA LEU A 226 -8.91 -11.60 36.19
C LEU A 226 -7.76 -10.82 35.54
N LEU A 227 -6.51 -11.00 36.00
CA LEU A 227 -5.34 -10.40 35.36
C LEU A 227 -5.13 -10.96 33.95
N THR A 228 -5.29 -12.27 33.76
CA THR A 228 -5.25 -12.90 32.42
C THR A 228 -6.31 -12.28 31.50
N ALA A 229 -7.55 -12.13 31.98
CA ALA A 229 -8.62 -11.48 31.22
C ALA A 229 -8.25 -10.04 30.86
N PHE A 230 -7.64 -9.31 31.80
CA PHE A 230 -7.29 -7.91 31.57
C PHE A 230 -6.19 -7.78 30.51
N LEU A 231 -5.11 -8.55 30.64
CA LEU A 231 -4.02 -8.57 29.66
C LEU A 231 -4.50 -9.00 28.27
N ALA A 232 -5.44 -9.95 28.19
CA ALA A 232 -6.05 -10.35 26.92
C ALA A 232 -6.89 -9.21 26.32
N ALA A 233 -7.70 -8.54 27.13
CA ALA A 233 -8.56 -7.44 26.69
C ALA A 233 -7.78 -6.22 26.19
N VAL A 234 -6.59 -5.97 26.72
CA VAL A 234 -5.72 -4.85 26.30
C VAL A 234 -4.60 -5.24 25.34
N SER A 235 -4.58 -6.48 24.83
CA SER A 235 -3.49 -6.95 23.97
C SER A 235 -3.58 -6.37 22.55
N PRO A 236 -2.62 -5.52 22.12
CA PRO A 236 -2.56 -5.03 20.74
C PRO A 236 -2.28 -6.18 19.76
N THR A 237 -1.58 -7.23 20.19
CA THR A 237 -1.27 -8.42 19.38
C THR A 237 -2.52 -9.20 19.01
N LEU A 238 -3.46 -9.38 19.94
CA LEU A 238 -4.74 -10.02 19.65
C LEU A 238 -5.65 -9.09 18.83
N MET A 239 -5.69 -7.80 19.17
CA MET A 239 -6.49 -6.81 18.45
C MET A 239 -6.08 -6.67 16.98
N TRP A 240 -4.78 -6.81 16.70
CA TRP A 240 -4.24 -6.78 15.36
C TRP A 240 -4.92 -7.77 14.41
N VAL A 241 -5.27 -8.97 14.90
CA VAL A 241 -5.91 -10.01 14.08
C VAL A 241 -7.28 -9.55 13.57
N HIS A 242 -8.07 -8.89 14.43
CA HIS A 242 -9.36 -8.31 14.09
C HIS A 242 -9.23 -7.15 13.11
N TYR A 243 -8.34 -6.20 13.39
CA TYR A 243 -8.16 -5.03 12.54
C TYR A 243 -7.60 -5.31 11.15
N ASN A 244 -7.10 -6.52 10.90
CA ASN A 244 -6.67 -6.95 9.56
C ASN A 244 -7.64 -7.96 8.93
N GLY A 245 -8.83 -8.13 9.50
CA GLY A 245 -9.93 -8.84 8.87
C GLY A 245 -9.74 -10.36 8.81
N TYR A 246 -8.88 -10.93 9.66
CA TYR A 246 -8.58 -12.36 9.68
C TYR A 246 -9.66 -13.15 10.44
N ALA A 247 -10.89 -13.16 9.96
CA ALA A 247 -12.05 -13.65 10.70
C ALA A 247 -11.90 -15.07 11.26
N MET A 248 -11.43 -16.04 10.46
CA MET A 248 -11.16 -17.41 10.93
C MET A 248 -10.14 -17.45 12.07
N HIS A 249 -9.11 -16.61 11.98
CA HIS A 249 -8.07 -16.50 12.99
C HIS A 249 -8.63 -15.86 14.26
N VAL A 250 -9.39 -14.76 14.16
CA VAL A 250 -10.07 -14.16 15.31
C VAL A 250 -10.95 -15.17 16.02
N THR A 251 -11.73 -15.97 15.28
CA THR A 251 -12.52 -17.04 15.89
C THR A 251 -11.65 -18.13 16.52
N GLY A 252 -10.53 -18.44 15.89
CA GLY A 252 -9.55 -19.39 16.41
C GLY A 252 -8.97 -18.97 17.77
N LEU A 253 -8.82 -17.67 18.04
CA LEU A 253 -8.26 -17.17 19.31
C LEU A 253 -9.06 -17.63 20.53
N GLY A 254 -10.38 -17.79 20.42
CA GLY A 254 -11.18 -18.40 21.48
C GLY A 254 -11.33 -19.92 21.32
N LEU A 255 -11.63 -20.37 20.09
CA LEU A 255 -12.01 -21.75 19.83
C LEU A 255 -10.86 -22.75 20.00
N LEU A 256 -9.65 -22.45 19.48
CA LEU A 256 -8.53 -23.40 19.51
C LEU A 256 -8.00 -23.63 20.93
N PRO A 257 -7.76 -22.59 21.76
CA PRO A 257 -7.37 -22.79 23.15
C PRO A 257 -8.42 -23.58 23.94
N LEU A 258 -9.70 -23.34 23.67
CA LEU A 258 -10.79 -24.04 24.33
C LEU A 258 -10.90 -25.51 23.87
N ALA A 259 -10.72 -25.79 22.58
CA ALA A 259 -10.66 -27.16 22.06
C ALA A 259 -9.49 -27.94 22.68
N PHE A 260 -8.29 -27.36 22.73
CA PHE A 260 -7.14 -27.96 23.39
C PHE A 260 -7.38 -28.17 24.89
N GLY A 261 -7.75 -27.10 25.61
CA GLY A 261 -7.89 -27.13 27.06
C GLY A 261 -9.03 -28.05 27.54
N SER A 262 -10.18 -28.03 26.85
CA SER A 262 -11.28 -28.94 27.15
C SER A 262 -10.92 -30.41 26.87
N SER A 263 -10.12 -30.68 25.83
CA SER A 263 -9.64 -32.03 25.52
C SER A 263 -8.73 -32.57 26.64
N VAL A 264 -7.84 -31.75 27.18
CA VAL A 264 -7.01 -32.12 28.34
C VAL A 264 -7.88 -32.35 29.59
N LEU A 265 -8.84 -31.47 29.87
CA LEU A 265 -9.75 -31.65 31.02
C LEU A 265 -10.67 -32.89 30.86
N ALA A 266 -11.01 -33.25 29.62
CA ALA A 266 -11.81 -34.42 29.29
C ALA A 266 -11.07 -35.75 29.53
N TRP A 267 -9.74 -35.70 29.67
CA TRP A 267 -8.92 -36.90 29.87
C TRP A 267 -9.27 -37.63 31.16
N GLN A 268 -9.39 -36.87 32.25
CA GLN A 268 -9.61 -37.38 33.61
C GLN A 268 -11.09 -37.39 34.02
N THR A 269 -12.00 -37.04 33.11
CA THR A 269 -13.43 -36.86 33.42
C THR A 269 -14.31 -37.81 32.60
N GLY A 270 -15.63 -37.78 32.85
CA GLY A 270 -16.60 -38.68 32.22
C GLY A 270 -16.92 -38.37 30.76
N LEU A 271 -17.75 -39.22 30.14
CA LEU A 271 -18.16 -39.13 28.73
C LEU A 271 -18.70 -37.74 28.34
N ARG A 272 -19.42 -37.05 29.24
CA ARG A 272 -19.99 -35.72 28.99
C ARG A 272 -18.93 -34.68 28.61
N ALA A 273 -17.82 -34.63 29.35
CA ALA A 273 -16.74 -33.69 29.06
C ALA A 273 -16.02 -34.04 27.75
N ARG A 274 -15.92 -35.34 27.41
CA ARG A 274 -15.37 -35.80 26.13
C ARG A 274 -16.24 -35.42 24.95
N LEU A 275 -17.57 -35.50 25.09
CA LEU A 275 -18.51 -35.02 24.07
C LEU A 275 -18.38 -33.52 23.84
N LEU A 276 -18.23 -32.73 24.91
CA LEU A 276 -17.99 -31.29 24.80
C LEU A 276 -16.66 -30.97 24.11
N ALA A 277 -15.58 -31.64 24.51
CA ALA A 277 -14.27 -31.48 23.88
C ALA A 277 -14.28 -31.90 22.40
N ALA A 278 -14.96 -33.00 22.08
CA ALA A 278 -15.16 -33.48 20.71
C ALA A 278 -15.92 -32.46 19.86
N LEU A 279 -16.95 -31.82 20.43
CA LEU A 279 -17.70 -30.75 19.75
C LEU A 279 -16.80 -29.53 19.45
N PHE A 280 -15.97 -29.10 20.39
CA PHE A 280 -15.02 -28.00 20.14
C PHE A 280 -13.97 -28.36 19.09
N LEU A 281 -13.41 -29.58 19.17
CA LEU A 281 -12.43 -30.06 18.20
C LEU A 281 -13.04 -30.14 16.80
N SER A 282 -14.27 -30.66 16.69
CA SER A 282 -15.02 -30.72 15.45
C SER A 282 -15.27 -29.33 14.86
N ALA A 283 -15.74 -28.38 15.67
CA ALA A 283 -15.92 -27.00 15.24
C ALA A 283 -14.60 -26.32 14.85
N ALA A 284 -13.50 -26.63 15.53
CA ALA A 284 -12.17 -26.12 15.20
C ALA A 284 -11.72 -26.56 13.80
N PHE A 285 -11.96 -27.81 13.42
CA PHE A 285 -11.65 -28.29 12.07
C PHE A 285 -12.45 -27.58 10.98
N VAL A 286 -13.71 -27.27 11.23
CA VAL A 286 -14.55 -26.55 10.25
C VAL A 286 -14.20 -25.06 10.17
N THR A 287 -13.73 -24.50 11.27
CA THR A 287 -13.50 -23.05 11.41
C THR A 287 -12.10 -22.65 10.99
N TYR A 288 -11.11 -23.45 11.36
CA TYR A 288 -9.71 -23.15 11.08
C TYR A 288 -8.87 -24.43 11.07
N SER A 289 -9.05 -25.27 10.04
CA SER A 289 -8.37 -26.57 9.87
C SER A 289 -6.87 -26.57 10.16
N PRO A 290 -6.04 -25.68 9.56
CA PRO A 290 -4.60 -25.66 9.87
C PRO A 290 -4.33 -25.27 11.32
N GLY A 291 -5.12 -24.35 11.87
CA GLY A 291 -5.03 -24.01 13.28
C GLY A 291 -5.39 -25.18 14.20
N ALA A 292 -6.41 -25.97 13.86
CA ALA A 292 -6.78 -27.17 14.61
C ALA A 292 -5.67 -28.23 14.59
N VAL A 293 -5.03 -28.46 13.44
CA VAL A 293 -3.90 -29.40 13.34
C VAL A 293 -2.71 -28.91 14.16
N ILE A 294 -2.29 -27.66 13.94
CA ILE A 294 -1.05 -27.13 14.49
C ILE A 294 -1.19 -26.77 15.97
N PHE A 295 -2.27 -26.10 16.35
CA PHE A 295 -2.43 -25.50 17.68
C PHE A 295 -3.28 -26.33 18.64
N VAL A 296 -3.94 -27.39 18.16
CA VAL A 296 -4.72 -28.32 19.01
C VAL A 296 -4.15 -29.73 18.94
N LEU A 297 -4.14 -30.38 17.78
CA LEU A 297 -3.66 -31.76 17.67
C LEU A 297 -2.17 -31.91 17.97
N GLY A 298 -1.32 -31.02 17.46
CA GLY A 298 0.12 -31.03 17.75
C GLY A 298 0.41 -31.03 19.27
N PRO A 299 -0.08 -30.04 20.03
CA PRO A 299 0.08 -30.01 21.48
C PRO A 299 -0.58 -31.19 22.19
N LEU A 300 -1.74 -31.69 21.73
CA LEU A 300 -2.36 -32.89 22.32
C LEU A 300 -1.48 -34.13 22.14
N LEU A 301 -0.89 -34.35 20.97
CA LEU A 301 0.00 -35.47 20.72
C LEU A 301 1.25 -35.40 21.60
N VAL A 302 1.85 -34.22 21.73
CA VAL A 302 2.99 -34.01 22.64
C VAL A 302 2.59 -34.20 24.10
N TYR A 303 1.39 -33.77 24.49
CA TYR A 303 0.86 -33.98 25.84
C TYR A 303 0.68 -35.49 26.14
N VAL A 304 0.09 -36.25 25.22
CA VAL A 304 -0.04 -37.72 25.34
C VAL A 304 1.31 -38.39 25.46
N LEU A 305 2.28 -37.98 24.63
CA LEU A 305 3.64 -38.50 24.68
C LEU A 305 4.28 -38.22 26.05
N PHE A 306 4.20 -36.97 26.51
CA PHE A 306 4.76 -36.56 27.80
C PHE A 306 4.15 -37.35 28.96
N CYS A 307 2.82 -37.44 29.03
CA CYS A 307 2.13 -38.24 30.04
C CYS A 307 2.51 -39.72 29.98
N SER A 308 2.63 -40.28 28.77
CA SER A 308 3.04 -41.68 28.58
C SER A 308 4.46 -41.94 29.06
N LEU A 309 5.38 -41.00 28.84
CA LEU A 309 6.75 -41.07 29.33
C LEU A 309 6.81 -40.97 30.86
N CYS A 310 6.04 -40.06 31.46
CA CYS A 310 5.94 -39.93 32.92
C CYS A 310 5.36 -41.21 33.58
N ASP A 311 4.38 -41.85 32.95
CA ASP A 311 3.73 -43.07 33.45
C ASP A 311 4.46 -44.37 33.06
N ARG A 312 5.79 -44.31 32.87
CA ARG A 312 6.67 -45.46 32.55
C ARG A 312 6.23 -46.25 31.30
N GLY A 313 5.76 -45.56 30.26
CA GLY A 313 5.43 -46.18 28.97
C GLY A 313 4.04 -46.81 28.91
N ARG A 314 3.08 -46.36 29.73
CA ARG A 314 1.65 -46.77 29.59
C ARG A 314 0.96 -46.06 28.42
N TRP A 315 1.48 -46.24 27.22
CA TRP A 315 1.00 -45.58 26.00
C TRP A 315 -0.47 -45.82 25.72
N PHE A 316 -0.95 -47.06 25.88
CA PHE A 316 -2.35 -47.41 25.59
C PHE A 316 -3.35 -46.65 26.48
N GLY A 317 -2.99 -46.40 27.74
CA GLY A 317 -3.83 -45.67 28.70
C GLY A 317 -4.07 -44.22 28.31
N HIS A 318 -3.13 -43.60 27.58
CA HIS A 318 -3.24 -42.22 27.11
C HIS A 318 -3.66 -42.14 25.63
N ALA A 319 -3.25 -43.08 24.79
CA ALA A 319 -3.64 -43.11 23.38
C ALA A 319 -5.15 -43.40 23.19
N HIS A 320 -5.75 -44.26 24.02
CA HIS A 320 -7.17 -44.61 23.91
C HIS A 320 -8.11 -43.40 24.11
N PRO A 321 -7.98 -42.56 25.16
CA PRO A 321 -8.75 -41.32 25.29
C PRO A 321 -8.63 -40.39 24.08
N LEU A 322 -7.43 -40.26 23.50
CA LEU A 322 -7.22 -39.48 22.28
C LEU A 322 -8.01 -40.07 21.11
N GLY A 323 -7.88 -41.38 20.88
CA GLY A 323 -8.59 -42.09 19.81
C GLY A 323 -10.11 -41.95 19.94
N LEU A 324 -10.64 -42.11 21.16
CA LEU A 324 -12.06 -41.90 21.44
C LEU A 324 -12.49 -40.45 21.19
N LEU A 325 -11.68 -39.46 21.61
CA LEU A 325 -11.97 -38.05 21.36
C LEU A 325 -12.03 -37.74 19.86
N LEU A 326 -11.06 -38.22 19.07
CA LEU A 326 -11.03 -38.04 17.62
C LEU A 326 -12.21 -38.73 16.94
N PHE A 327 -12.56 -39.94 17.39
CA PHE A 327 -13.73 -40.65 16.91
C PHE A 327 -15.03 -39.88 17.20
N LEU A 328 -15.20 -39.35 18.42
CA LEU A 328 -16.36 -38.54 18.78
C LEU A 328 -16.40 -37.21 18.01
N ALA A 329 -15.26 -36.59 17.74
CA ALA A 329 -15.19 -35.36 16.94
C ALA A 329 -15.58 -35.63 15.48
N ALA A 330 -15.17 -36.78 14.93
CA ALA A 330 -15.59 -37.26 13.61
C ALA A 330 -17.08 -37.58 13.58
N LEU A 331 -17.62 -38.21 14.62
CA LEU A 331 -19.05 -38.46 14.70
C LEU A 331 -19.87 -37.16 14.81
N ALA A 332 -19.34 -36.15 15.51
CA ALA A 332 -19.98 -34.85 15.64
C ALA A 332 -20.10 -34.13 14.29
N ASN A 333 -19.09 -34.25 13.40
CA ASN A 333 -19.13 -33.64 12.06
C ASN A 333 -18.21 -34.33 11.05
N LEU A 334 -18.62 -35.51 10.57
CA LEU A 334 -17.83 -36.28 9.62
C LEU A 334 -17.54 -35.49 8.33
N PRO A 335 -18.53 -34.80 7.71
CA PRO A 335 -18.27 -33.98 6.53
C PRO A 335 -17.21 -32.90 6.78
N GLY A 336 -17.25 -32.25 7.95
CA GLY A 336 -16.28 -31.22 8.32
C GLY A 336 -14.85 -31.74 8.46
N ILE A 337 -14.69 -32.94 9.02
CA ILE A 337 -13.35 -33.57 9.13
C ILE A 337 -12.83 -34.00 7.76
N VAL A 338 -13.68 -34.57 6.90
CA VAL A 338 -13.28 -34.93 5.53
C VAL A 338 -12.84 -33.68 4.75
N HIS A 339 -13.60 -32.59 4.85
CA HIS A 339 -13.29 -31.30 4.24
C HIS A 339 -12.00 -30.69 4.80
N ALA A 340 -11.77 -30.77 6.11
CA ALA A 340 -10.51 -30.34 6.70
C ALA A 340 -9.30 -31.13 6.17
N GLY A 341 -9.49 -32.43 5.88
CA GLY A 341 -8.46 -33.30 5.31
C GLY A 341 -8.02 -32.86 3.91
N THR A 342 -8.95 -32.42 3.05
CA THR A 342 -8.60 -31.93 1.70
C THR A 342 -7.76 -30.66 1.76
N PHE A 343 -8.08 -29.75 2.69
CA PHE A 343 -7.29 -28.53 2.90
C PHE A 343 -5.90 -28.81 3.44
N VAL A 344 -5.79 -29.68 4.44
CA VAL A 344 -4.50 -30.06 5.04
C VAL A 344 -3.60 -30.75 4.00
N TRP A 345 -4.18 -31.54 3.09
CA TRP A 345 -3.43 -32.15 1.98
C TRP A 345 -2.73 -31.12 1.10
N HIS A 346 -3.41 -30.01 0.78
CA HIS A 346 -2.85 -28.94 -0.05
C HIS A 346 -1.77 -28.13 0.67
N LEU A 347 -1.84 -28.04 2.01
CA LEU A 347 -0.81 -27.35 2.82
C LEU A 347 0.52 -28.12 2.93
N VAL A 348 0.56 -29.39 2.52
CA VAL A 348 1.84 -30.13 2.44
C VAL A 348 2.76 -29.53 1.38
N ASP A 349 2.22 -28.81 0.39
CA ASP A 349 3.02 -28.00 -0.53
C ASP A 349 3.45 -26.67 0.13
N LEU A 350 4.64 -26.68 0.74
CA LEU A 350 5.21 -25.51 1.42
C LEU A 350 5.41 -24.30 0.49
N ARG A 351 5.53 -24.50 -0.84
CA ARG A 351 5.66 -23.38 -1.79
C ARG A 351 4.37 -22.59 -1.90
N PHE A 352 3.23 -23.26 -1.76
CA PHE A 352 1.92 -22.61 -1.70
C PHE A 352 1.79 -21.81 -0.40
N ALA A 353 2.23 -22.38 0.74
CA ALA A 353 2.09 -21.74 2.05
C ALA A 353 2.86 -20.41 2.20
N THR A 354 4.01 -20.25 1.54
CA THR A 354 4.84 -19.02 1.64
C THR A 354 4.39 -17.90 0.69
N GLN A 355 3.45 -18.14 -0.21
CA GLN A 355 2.93 -17.11 -1.14
C GLN A 355 2.00 -16.09 -0.48
N PHE A 356 1.66 -16.26 0.80
CA PHE A 356 0.69 -15.42 1.50
C PHE A 356 1.33 -14.47 2.51
N GLY A 357 0.99 -13.18 2.49
CA GLY A 357 1.19 -12.32 3.66
C GLY A 357 1.52 -10.86 3.34
N ASP A 358 1.13 -9.99 4.27
CA ASP A 358 1.37 -8.53 4.28
C ASP A 358 2.46 -8.11 5.28
N VAL A 359 3.16 -9.10 5.85
CA VAL A 359 4.19 -8.90 6.87
C VAL A 359 5.56 -9.03 6.19
N ALA A 360 6.27 -7.91 6.05
CA ALA A 360 7.58 -7.88 5.39
C ALA A 360 8.75 -8.34 6.30
N ASN A 361 8.58 -8.26 7.63
CA ASN A 361 9.65 -8.52 8.59
C ASN A 361 9.16 -9.34 9.78
N HIS A 362 10.03 -10.20 10.33
CA HIS A 362 9.72 -10.94 11.55
C HIS A 362 9.46 -9.99 12.71
N VAL A 363 8.33 -10.17 13.38
CA VAL A 363 7.95 -9.37 14.54
C VAL A 363 8.84 -9.72 15.74
N GLU A 364 9.17 -8.70 16.53
CA GLU A 364 9.94 -8.87 17.76
C GLU A 364 9.21 -9.78 18.76
N TRP A 365 9.98 -10.56 19.52
CA TRP A 365 9.43 -11.46 20.54
C TRP A 365 8.67 -10.72 21.65
N THR A 366 8.94 -9.42 21.85
CA THR A 366 8.23 -8.52 22.76
C THR A 366 6.73 -8.41 22.41
N ALA A 367 6.34 -8.65 21.15
CA ALA A 367 4.95 -8.71 20.72
C ALA A 367 4.16 -9.86 21.39
N LEU A 368 4.83 -10.91 21.89
CA LEU A 368 4.18 -11.97 22.68
C LEU A 368 3.42 -11.40 23.90
N TYR A 369 3.92 -10.29 24.46
CA TYR A 369 3.34 -9.60 25.60
C TYR A 369 2.67 -8.26 25.21
N GLY A 370 2.46 -8.01 23.92
CA GLY A 370 1.88 -6.76 23.40
C GLY A 370 2.79 -5.53 23.52
N LEU A 371 4.09 -5.73 23.70
CA LEU A 371 5.09 -4.68 23.92
C LEU A 371 5.78 -4.20 22.64
N ALA A 372 5.41 -4.75 21.47
CA ALA A 372 5.84 -4.21 20.18
C ALA A 372 4.67 -3.47 19.52
N PRO A 373 4.89 -2.27 18.96
CA PRO A 373 3.95 -1.72 17.99
C PRO A 373 3.97 -2.64 16.78
N ALA A 374 2.83 -3.22 16.40
CA ALA A 374 2.75 -4.06 15.22
C ALA A 374 3.10 -3.21 13.97
N ARG A 375 4.36 -3.24 13.54
CA ARG A 375 4.89 -2.51 12.37
C ARG A 375 4.50 -3.25 11.10
N LEU A 376 3.40 -2.88 10.49
CA LEU A 376 2.92 -3.57 9.29
C LEU A 376 2.53 -2.54 8.24
N GLY A 377 3.44 -2.36 7.28
CA GLY A 377 3.34 -1.39 6.20
C GLY A 377 3.86 0.01 6.57
N GLY A 378 5.17 0.24 6.46
CA GLY A 378 5.82 1.55 6.24
C GLY A 378 5.73 2.64 7.32
N ALA A 379 4.67 2.74 8.11
CA ALA A 379 4.44 3.88 9.00
C ALA A 379 3.76 3.46 10.33
N MET A 380 4.58 2.97 11.26
CA MET A 380 4.41 3.30 12.68
C MET A 380 5.80 3.40 13.29
N ALA A 381 6.33 4.62 13.38
CA ALA A 381 7.57 4.89 14.09
C ALA A 381 7.30 4.81 15.61
N PRO A 382 7.97 3.93 16.37
CA PRO A 382 8.12 4.17 17.79
C PRO A 382 9.24 5.18 18.00
N GLN A 383 8.89 6.26 18.71
CA GLN A 383 9.85 7.19 19.30
C GLN A 383 10.86 6.37 20.14
N GLY A 384 12.16 6.52 19.86
CA GLY A 384 13.23 5.61 20.34
C GLY A 384 13.33 5.38 21.86
N GLY A 385 12.64 6.16 22.70
CA GLY A 385 12.59 5.95 24.16
C GLY A 385 11.75 4.75 24.61
N LEU A 386 10.73 4.33 23.84
CA LEU A 386 9.83 3.24 24.24
C LEU A 386 10.41 1.84 24.01
N SER A 387 11.43 1.67 23.15
CA SER A 387 11.96 0.36 22.79
C SER A 387 12.77 -0.28 23.93
N ALA A 388 13.68 0.46 24.58
CA ALA A 388 14.49 -0.05 25.69
C ALA A 388 13.63 -0.44 26.90
N LEU A 389 12.65 0.40 27.25
CA LEU A 389 11.70 0.10 28.33
C LEU A 389 10.85 -1.14 28.00
N SER A 390 10.37 -1.25 26.75
CA SER A 390 9.59 -2.42 26.31
C SER A 390 10.41 -3.71 26.39
N ILE A 391 11.69 -3.69 26.02
CA ILE A 391 12.60 -4.83 26.17
C ILE A 391 12.79 -5.20 27.65
N ALA A 392 13.02 -4.21 28.53
CA ALA A 392 13.19 -4.45 29.96
C ALA A 392 11.93 -5.05 30.61
N VAL A 393 10.75 -4.50 30.30
CA VAL A 393 9.46 -5.01 30.78
C VAL A 393 9.20 -6.41 30.21
N ALA A 394 9.54 -6.67 28.95
CA ALA A 394 9.40 -7.98 28.34
C ALA A 394 10.31 -9.02 29.01
N ALA A 395 11.56 -8.67 29.33
CA ALA A 395 12.47 -9.55 30.06
C ALA A 395 11.92 -9.87 31.47
N ALA A 396 11.40 -8.86 32.17
CA ALA A 396 10.74 -9.08 33.47
C ALA A 396 9.47 -9.94 33.35
N ALA A 397 8.68 -9.78 32.27
CA ALA A 397 7.54 -10.63 31.98
C ALA A 397 7.95 -12.08 31.70
N VAL A 398 9.05 -12.32 30.98
CA VAL A 398 9.63 -13.66 30.80
C VAL A 398 9.99 -14.29 32.15
N VAL A 399 10.58 -13.53 33.07
CA VAL A 399 10.85 -14.04 34.43
C VAL A 399 9.55 -14.45 35.13
N LEU A 400 8.48 -13.64 35.04
CA LEU A 400 7.17 -14.01 35.60
C LEU A 400 6.60 -15.27 34.92
N THR A 401 6.71 -15.39 33.60
CA THR A 401 6.34 -16.59 32.84
C THR A 401 7.07 -17.82 33.35
N LEU A 402 8.39 -17.74 33.54
CA LEU A 402 9.21 -18.84 34.07
C LEU A 402 8.83 -19.22 35.51
N VAL A 403 8.53 -18.22 36.36
CA VAL A 403 8.03 -18.48 37.72
C VAL A 403 6.67 -19.15 37.68
N GLY A 404 5.76 -18.71 36.80
CA GLY A 404 4.46 -19.32 36.59
C GLY A 404 4.56 -20.76 36.08
N LEU A 405 5.45 -21.01 35.13
CA LEU A 405 5.79 -22.34 34.59
C LEU A 405 6.27 -23.26 35.71
N TRP A 406 7.28 -22.83 36.47
CA TRP A 406 7.84 -23.62 37.57
C TRP A 406 6.82 -23.94 38.67
N ARG A 407 5.85 -23.06 38.87
CA ARG A 407 4.82 -23.21 39.91
C ARG A 407 3.52 -23.83 39.42
N SER A 408 3.42 -24.18 38.15
CA SER A 408 2.31 -25.00 37.67
C SER A 408 2.41 -26.40 38.30
N ILE A 409 1.43 -26.78 39.13
CA ILE A 409 1.38 -28.08 39.83
C ILE A 409 0.36 -28.97 39.12
N GLY A 410 0.56 -30.29 39.18
CA GLY A 410 -0.42 -31.28 38.68
C GLY A 410 -0.52 -31.26 37.16
N THR A 411 -1.74 -31.08 36.64
CA THR A 411 -2.04 -31.10 35.20
C THR A 411 -1.46 -29.91 34.43
N GLY A 412 -1.10 -28.81 35.08
CA GLY A 412 -0.62 -27.59 34.40
C GLY A 412 0.78 -27.71 33.79
N SER A 413 1.69 -28.42 34.45
CA SER A 413 3.09 -28.59 33.99
C SER A 413 3.20 -29.35 32.65
N PRO A 414 2.61 -30.56 32.49
CA PRO A 414 2.65 -31.28 31.21
C PRO A 414 1.96 -30.51 30.08
N VAL A 415 0.91 -29.75 30.39
CA VAL A 415 0.20 -28.90 29.42
C VAL A 415 1.11 -27.78 28.90
N LEU A 416 1.77 -27.05 29.79
CA LEU A 416 2.68 -25.97 29.39
C LEU A 416 3.91 -26.51 28.66
N GLY A 417 4.43 -27.66 29.06
CA GLY A 417 5.50 -28.35 28.33
C GLY A 417 5.10 -28.68 26.89
N ALA A 418 3.89 -29.21 26.70
CA ALA A 418 3.38 -29.55 25.37
C ALA A 418 3.14 -28.32 24.48
N LEU A 419 2.49 -27.28 25.01
CA LEU A 419 2.28 -26.02 24.30
C LEU A 419 3.62 -25.34 23.95
N GLY A 420 4.53 -25.26 24.92
CA GLY A 420 5.84 -24.64 24.76
C GLY A 420 6.68 -25.34 23.69
N LEU A 421 6.75 -26.67 23.72
CA LEU A 421 7.53 -27.43 22.74
C LEU A 421 7.03 -27.19 21.32
N VAL A 422 5.72 -27.30 21.09
CA VAL A 422 5.14 -27.13 19.75
C VAL A 422 5.27 -25.69 19.27
N TYR A 423 4.87 -24.72 20.09
CA TYR A 423 4.81 -23.32 19.66
C TYR A 423 6.20 -22.72 19.45
N VAL A 424 7.15 -23.01 20.34
CA VAL A 424 8.54 -22.55 20.16
C VAL A 424 9.18 -23.21 18.95
N ALA A 425 8.99 -24.52 18.75
CA ALA A 425 9.53 -25.21 17.58
C ALA A 425 9.00 -24.60 16.26
N ILE A 426 7.69 -24.31 16.19
CA ILE A 426 7.09 -23.70 15.00
C ILE A 426 7.57 -22.26 14.81
N LEU A 427 7.62 -21.44 15.87
CA LEU A 427 8.13 -20.07 15.75
C LEU A 427 9.59 -20.04 15.27
N LEU A 428 10.44 -20.93 15.79
CA LEU A 428 11.84 -21.05 15.35
C LEU A 428 11.92 -21.55 13.90
N TRP A 429 11.11 -22.53 13.53
CA TRP A 429 11.07 -23.04 12.15
C TRP A 429 10.58 -21.98 11.16
N LEU A 430 9.52 -21.25 11.49
CA LEU A 430 9.01 -20.16 10.65
C LEU A 430 10.01 -19.01 10.52
N ARG A 431 10.80 -18.73 11.57
CA ARG A 431 11.80 -17.67 11.55
C ARG A 431 13.09 -18.06 10.84
N TYR A 432 13.66 -19.21 11.18
CA TYR A 432 15.00 -19.60 10.76
C TYR A 432 15.03 -20.70 9.70
N GLY A 433 13.95 -21.49 9.59
CA GLY A 433 13.84 -22.58 8.63
C GLY A 433 13.13 -22.18 7.34
N LEU A 434 11.99 -21.50 7.44
CA LEU A 434 11.15 -21.13 6.29
C LEU A 434 11.27 -19.65 5.90
N ASP A 435 11.83 -18.81 6.78
CA ASP A 435 11.83 -17.34 6.67
C ASP A 435 10.46 -16.79 6.25
N TYR A 436 9.45 -17.09 7.05
CA TYR A 436 8.06 -16.74 6.77
C TYR A 436 7.47 -15.79 7.84
N PRO A 437 7.73 -14.47 7.74
CA PRO A 437 7.30 -13.48 8.73
C PRO A 437 5.81 -13.47 9.03
N TYR A 438 4.98 -13.66 8.01
CA TYR A 438 3.53 -13.65 8.15
C TYR A 438 3.01 -14.83 8.97
N GLY A 439 3.49 -16.04 8.65
CA GLY A 439 3.19 -17.23 9.45
C GLY A 439 3.72 -17.11 10.88
N HIS A 440 4.91 -16.52 11.06
CA HIS A 440 5.50 -16.28 12.38
C HIS A 440 4.59 -15.39 13.24
N MET A 441 4.12 -14.26 12.69
CA MET A 441 3.18 -13.38 13.39
C MET A 441 1.87 -14.09 13.74
N LYS A 442 1.29 -14.87 12.81
CA LYS A 442 0.07 -15.65 13.08
C LYS A 442 0.26 -16.73 14.14
N THR A 443 1.45 -17.30 14.26
CA THR A 443 1.76 -18.29 15.30
C THR A 443 1.92 -17.61 16.65
N LEU A 444 2.51 -16.41 16.66
CA LEU A 444 2.76 -15.64 17.88
C LEU A 444 1.46 -15.21 18.58
N THR A 445 0.40 -14.90 17.82
CA THR A 445 -0.92 -14.55 18.38
C THR A 445 -1.55 -15.72 19.14
N PHE A 446 -1.38 -16.97 18.67
CA PHE A 446 -1.78 -18.17 19.42
C PHE A 446 -0.88 -18.43 20.62
N ALA A 447 0.42 -18.17 20.52
CA ALA A 447 1.34 -18.27 21.65
C ALA A 447 1.07 -17.25 22.77
N THR A 448 0.27 -16.22 22.49
CA THR A 448 -0.09 -15.19 23.47
C THR A 448 -0.93 -15.78 24.61
N PHE A 449 -1.87 -16.70 24.37
CA PHE A 449 -2.72 -17.22 25.46
C PHE A 449 -1.95 -17.95 26.58
N PRO A 450 -1.03 -18.91 26.31
CA PRO A 450 -0.27 -19.52 27.39
C PRO A 450 0.67 -18.51 28.06
N ALA A 451 1.26 -17.60 27.30
CA ALA A 451 2.14 -16.55 27.84
C ALA A 451 1.39 -15.67 28.86
N LEU A 452 0.22 -15.12 28.50
CA LEU A 452 -0.57 -14.27 29.40
C LEU A 452 -1.03 -15.00 30.67
N ILE A 453 -1.42 -16.28 30.55
CA ILE A 453 -1.79 -17.11 31.71
C ILE A 453 -0.57 -17.31 32.63
N THR A 454 0.57 -17.72 32.08
CA THR A 454 1.78 -18.00 32.88
C THR A 454 2.35 -16.76 33.55
N VAL A 455 2.34 -15.60 32.89
CA VAL A 455 2.69 -14.30 33.52
C VAL A 455 1.79 -14.04 34.72
N SER A 456 0.47 -14.24 34.56
CA SER A 456 -0.51 -13.99 35.61
C SER A 456 -0.33 -14.93 36.81
N LEU A 457 0.00 -16.21 36.56
CA LEU A 457 0.30 -17.20 37.58
C LEU A 457 1.59 -16.85 38.35
N GLY A 458 2.65 -16.47 37.63
CA GLY A 458 3.92 -16.06 38.23
C GLY A 458 3.74 -14.84 39.13
N TRP A 459 2.98 -13.85 38.67
CA TRP A 459 2.64 -12.68 39.46
C TRP A 459 1.84 -13.03 40.73
N ASP A 460 0.75 -13.80 40.61
CA ASP A 460 -0.09 -14.16 41.77
C ASP A 460 0.70 -14.97 42.81
N TYR A 461 1.60 -15.84 42.36
CA TYR A 461 2.51 -16.56 43.24
C TYR A 461 3.44 -15.63 44.02
N LEU A 462 4.10 -14.67 43.34
CA LEU A 462 5.03 -13.74 44.00
C LEU A 462 4.32 -12.78 44.96
N VAL A 463 3.11 -12.34 44.62
CA VAL A 463 2.32 -11.44 45.47
C VAL A 463 1.86 -12.13 46.78
N ARG A 464 1.67 -13.45 46.76
CA ARG A 464 1.28 -14.25 47.93
C ARG A 464 2.44 -14.65 48.83
N ARG A 465 3.71 -14.41 48.44
CA ARG A 465 4.86 -14.79 49.27
C ARG A 465 4.85 -14.07 50.63
N PRO A 466 5.38 -14.72 51.69
CA PRO A 466 5.46 -14.14 53.03
C PRO A 466 6.30 -12.85 53.05
N LYS A 467 5.96 -11.93 53.98
CA LYS A 467 6.51 -10.57 54.07
C LYS A 467 7.94 -10.51 54.63
N THR A 468 8.90 -11.20 54.02
CA THR A 468 10.33 -10.93 54.28
C THR A 468 10.78 -9.68 53.53
N LEU A 469 11.82 -8.96 53.98
CA LEU A 469 12.34 -7.76 53.30
C LEU A 469 12.70 -8.04 51.82
N ALA A 470 13.39 -9.14 51.55
CA ALA A 470 13.67 -9.59 50.17
C ALA A 470 12.38 -9.94 49.40
N GLY A 471 11.39 -10.55 50.06
CA GLY A 471 10.08 -10.85 49.47
C GLY A 471 9.27 -9.60 49.12
N GLN A 472 9.39 -8.53 49.91
CA GLN A 472 8.73 -7.24 49.64
C GLN A 472 9.30 -6.57 48.37
N GLY A 473 10.63 -6.60 48.20
CA GLY A 473 11.27 -6.09 46.98
C GLY A 473 10.81 -6.82 45.72
N VAL A 474 10.83 -8.16 45.73
CA VAL A 474 10.36 -8.97 44.60
C VAL A 474 8.88 -8.73 44.29
N ARG A 475 8.05 -8.60 45.33
CA ARG A 475 6.63 -8.27 45.16
C ARG A 475 6.44 -6.89 44.52
N ALA A 476 7.15 -5.87 44.99
CA ALA A 476 7.09 -4.52 44.43
C ALA A 476 7.51 -4.50 42.95
N ILE A 477 8.63 -5.16 42.61
CA ILE A 477 9.10 -5.30 41.22
C ILE A 477 8.03 -5.99 40.37
N SER A 478 7.46 -7.11 40.82
CA SER A 478 6.42 -7.81 40.06
C SER A 478 5.17 -6.96 39.82
N MET A 479 4.78 -6.11 40.79
CA MET A 479 3.66 -5.18 40.65
C MET A 479 3.98 -4.08 39.64
N VAL A 480 5.17 -3.47 39.73
CA VAL A 480 5.63 -2.47 38.75
C VAL A 480 5.67 -3.06 37.34
N THR A 481 6.18 -4.29 37.18
CA THR A 481 6.20 -4.99 35.89
C THR A 481 4.80 -5.13 35.29
N ILE A 482 3.80 -5.57 36.08
CA ILE A 482 2.42 -5.71 35.58
C ILE A 482 1.80 -4.35 35.25
N VAL A 483 2.03 -3.32 36.08
CA VAL A 483 1.52 -1.96 35.81
C VAL A 483 2.12 -1.41 34.52
N LEU A 484 3.43 -1.53 34.33
CA LEU A 484 4.11 -1.10 33.09
C LEU A 484 3.65 -1.90 31.89
N LEU A 485 3.52 -3.23 32.03
CA LEU A 485 3.03 -4.11 30.97
C LEU A 485 1.64 -3.67 30.50
N VAL A 486 0.70 -3.44 31.42
CA VAL A 486 -0.65 -2.94 31.10
C VAL A 486 -0.59 -1.56 30.47
N ALA A 487 0.17 -0.62 31.05
CA ALA A 487 0.24 0.74 30.55
C ALA A 487 0.76 0.81 29.10
N ILE A 488 1.83 0.07 28.80
CA ILE A 488 2.40 0.01 27.45
C ILE A 488 1.41 -0.66 26.48
N ASN A 489 0.75 -1.74 26.89
CA ASN A 489 -0.28 -2.40 26.08
C ASN A 489 -1.42 -1.43 25.72
N VAL A 490 -1.93 -0.65 26.70
CA VAL A 490 -2.98 0.35 26.47
C VAL A 490 -2.52 1.44 25.51
N VAL A 491 -1.27 1.92 25.64
CA VAL A 491 -0.69 2.91 24.72
C VAL A 491 -0.61 2.35 23.30
N HIS A 492 -0.04 1.16 23.12
CA HIS A 492 0.07 0.51 21.80
C HIS A 492 -1.30 0.18 21.19
N LEU A 493 -2.25 -0.28 22.01
CA LEU A 493 -3.60 -0.58 21.56
C LEU A 493 -4.33 0.68 21.09
N THR A 494 -4.20 1.78 21.85
CA THR A 494 -4.78 3.07 21.48
C THR A 494 -4.16 3.60 20.20
N ALA A 495 -2.83 3.51 20.07
CA ALA A 495 -2.13 3.89 18.85
C ALA A 495 -2.59 3.06 17.64
N LEU A 496 -2.69 1.74 17.80
CA LEU A 496 -3.17 0.83 16.78
C LEU A 496 -4.62 1.13 16.35
N ALA A 497 -5.51 1.36 17.32
CA ALA A 497 -6.91 1.67 17.06
C ALA A 497 -7.08 3.02 16.34
N ARG A 498 -6.31 4.05 16.72
CA ARG A 498 -6.29 5.35 16.05
C ARG A 498 -5.70 5.27 14.65
N TRP A 499 -4.58 4.57 14.49
CA TRP A 499 -3.97 4.37 13.18
C TRP A 499 -4.96 3.67 12.23
N LYS A 500 -5.63 2.61 12.67
CA LYS A 500 -6.65 1.93 11.86
C LYS A 500 -7.86 2.80 11.56
N ALA A 501 -8.26 3.68 12.47
CA ALA A 501 -9.34 4.62 12.21
C ALA A 501 -8.97 5.68 11.13
N GLN A 502 -7.67 5.95 10.93
CA GLN A 502 -7.15 6.89 9.94
C GLN A 502 -6.73 6.21 8.61
N ALA A 503 -6.17 5.01 8.69
CA ALA A 503 -5.66 4.23 7.56
C ALA A 503 -6.82 3.54 6.83
N ASN A 504 -7.64 4.33 6.14
CA ASN A 504 -8.84 3.82 5.49
C ASN A 504 -8.63 3.60 4.00
N MET A 505 -9.06 2.42 3.55
CA MET A 505 -9.60 2.29 2.20
C MET A 505 -10.75 3.28 2.09
N ASP A 506 -10.89 3.99 0.97
CA ASP A 506 -12.09 4.77 0.67
C ASP A 506 -13.28 3.82 0.39
N PHE A 507 -13.67 3.08 1.43
CA PHE A 507 -14.76 2.14 1.44
C PHE A 507 -16.11 2.85 1.24
N PRO A 508 -16.36 4.08 1.75
CA PRO A 508 -17.54 4.84 1.37
C PRO A 508 -17.68 5.01 -0.15
N ALA A 509 -16.59 5.34 -0.87
CA ALA A 509 -16.64 5.42 -2.32
C ALA A 509 -16.88 4.06 -2.99
N LEU A 510 -16.31 2.98 -2.47
CA LEU A 510 -16.61 1.62 -2.94
C LEU A 510 -18.09 1.29 -2.71
N LEU A 511 -18.60 1.46 -1.49
CA LEU A 511 -19.99 1.17 -1.10
C LEU A 511 -20.99 1.94 -1.96
N ALA A 512 -20.67 3.19 -2.30
CA ALA A 512 -21.49 4.02 -3.17
C ALA A 512 -21.65 3.44 -4.59
N LEU A 513 -20.74 2.57 -5.05
CA LEU A 513 -20.91 1.86 -6.34
C LEU A 513 -22.20 1.05 -6.44
N ARG A 514 -22.82 0.67 -5.30
CA ARG A 514 -24.16 0.05 -5.29
C ARG A 514 -25.24 0.92 -5.92
N GLN A 515 -25.03 2.23 -6.01
CA GLN A 515 -25.95 3.16 -6.66
C GLN A 515 -25.96 3.01 -8.19
N ILE A 516 -24.98 2.32 -8.79
CA ILE A 516 -24.93 2.02 -10.23
C ILE A 516 -26.17 1.26 -10.71
N LYS A 517 -26.82 0.48 -9.83
CA LYS A 517 -28.12 -0.16 -10.10
C LYS A 517 -29.27 0.77 -10.45
N ASN A 518 -29.14 2.04 -10.07
CA ASN A 518 -30.12 3.08 -10.41
C ASN A 518 -29.79 3.77 -11.73
N VAL A 519 -28.62 3.50 -12.31
CA VAL A 519 -28.07 4.18 -13.49
C VAL A 519 -28.10 3.27 -14.71
N ILE A 520 -27.70 2.00 -14.55
CA ILE A 520 -27.66 1.03 -15.64
C ILE A 520 -28.43 -0.27 -15.29
N PRO A 521 -29.13 -0.89 -16.26
CA PRO A 521 -29.90 -2.10 -16.02
C PRO A 521 -29.03 -3.28 -15.55
N PRO A 522 -29.52 -4.15 -14.66
CA PRO A 522 -28.85 -5.41 -14.30
C PRO A 522 -28.53 -6.26 -15.53
N GLY A 523 -27.44 -7.02 -15.49
CA GLY A 523 -26.98 -7.85 -16.62
C GLY A 523 -26.14 -7.10 -17.67
N THR A 524 -26.02 -5.78 -17.57
CA THR A 524 -25.11 -5.00 -18.43
C THR A 524 -23.65 -5.25 -18.06
N THR A 525 -22.79 -5.55 -19.03
CA THR A 525 -21.36 -5.75 -18.75
C THR A 525 -20.67 -4.45 -18.36
N ILE A 526 -19.93 -4.45 -17.25
CA ILE A 526 -19.08 -3.33 -16.82
C ILE A 526 -17.62 -3.74 -16.95
N HIS A 527 -16.82 -2.96 -17.69
CA HIS A 527 -15.37 -3.12 -17.73
C HIS A 527 -14.73 -2.35 -16.57
N ILE A 528 -13.90 -3.00 -15.75
CA ILE A 528 -13.20 -2.35 -14.63
C ILE A 528 -11.79 -1.99 -15.08
N ARG A 529 -11.51 -0.68 -15.21
CA ARG A 529 -10.24 -0.20 -15.77
C ARG A 529 -9.16 -0.01 -14.72
N ASP A 530 -9.43 0.70 -13.62
CA ASP A 530 -8.37 1.26 -12.75
C ASP A 530 -8.43 0.73 -11.30
N ALA A 531 -8.71 -0.56 -11.13
CA ALA A 531 -8.76 -1.19 -9.81
C ALA A 531 -7.79 -2.36 -9.70
N LYS A 532 -7.08 -2.41 -8.57
CA LYS A 532 -6.13 -3.46 -8.21
C LYS A 532 -6.35 -3.89 -6.76
N ASP A 533 -5.76 -5.03 -6.38
CA ASP A 533 -5.70 -5.54 -5.02
C ASP A 533 -7.09 -5.59 -4.34
N THR A 534 -7.16 -5.20 -3.06
CA THR A 534 -8.37 -5.26 -2.25
C THR A 534 -9.53 -4.39 -2.77
N PRO A 535 -9.33 -3.15 -3.28
CA PRO A 535 -10.41 -2.39 -3.93
C PRO A 535 -11.11 -3.15 -5.06
N LEU A 536 -10.35 -3.82 -5.94
CA LEU A 536 -10.91 -4.63 -7.03
C LEU A 536 -11.82 -5.74 -6.46
N LEU A 537 -11.37 -6.45 -5.42
CA LEU A 537 -12.17 -7.49 -4.78
C LEU A 537 -13.49 -6.95 -4.23
N TRP A 538 -13.47 -5.79 -3.56
CA TRP A 538 -14.71 -5.16 -3.10
C TRP A 538 -15.63 -4.71 -4.24
N MET A 539 -15.08 -4.22 -5.35
CA MET A 539 -15.90 -3.93 -6.54
C MET A 539 -16.62 -5.18 -7.05
N THR A 540 -15.94 -6.33 -7.09
CA THR A 540 -16.59 -7.59 -7.51
C THR A 540 -17.71 -8.02 -6.58
N TYR A 541 -17.59 -7.76 -5.27
CA TYR A 541 -18.66 -7.99 -4.29
C TYR A 541 -19.84 -7.02 -4.50
N LEU A 542 -19.55 -5.73 -4.65
CA LEU A 542 -20.56 -4.65 -4.67
C LEU A 542 -21.29 -4.55 -6.02
N LEU A 543 -20.65 -5.03 -7.10
CA LEU A 543 -21.19 -5.08 -8.46
C LEU A 543 -21.55 -6.52 -8.89
N LYS A 544 -21.80 -7.42 -7.95
CA LYS A 544 -22.16 -8.82 -8.20
C LYS A 544 -23.42 -9.03 -9.05
N ASP A 545 -24.24 -7.99 -9.25
CA ASP A 545 -25.43 -8.06 -10.11
C ASP A 545 -25.10 -7.78 -11.60
N TYR A 546 -23.81 -7.56 -11.93
CA TYR A 546 -23.32 -7.25 -13.27
C TYR A 546 -22.28 -8.27 -13.73
N PRO A 547 -22.26 -8.64 -15.03
CA PRO A 547 -21.08 -9.23 -15.65
C PRO A 547 -19.93 -8.22 -15.61
N LEU A 548 -18.76 -8.65 -15.15
CA LEU A 548 -17.58 -7.78 -15.07
C LEU A 548 -16.54 -8.22 -16.10
N SER A 549 -16.03 -7.28 -16.89
CA SER A 549 -14.92 -7.48 -17.82
C SER A 549 -13.62 -7.02 -17.14
N ILE A 550 -12.77 -7.99 -16.81
CA ILE A 550 -11.42 -7.85 -16.22
C ILE A 550 -10.44 -8.76 -16.99
N ALA A 551 -9.13 -8.47 -17.05
CA ALA A 551 -8.21 -9.46 -17.63
C ALA A 551 -7.90 -10.56 -16.63
N HIS A 552 -7.58 -11.74 -17.20
CA HIS A 552 -6.97 -12.89 -16.54
C HIS A 552 -7.47 -13.11 -15.12
N TYR A 553 -8.56 -13.88 -15.03
CA TYR A 553 -9.17 -14.38 -13.80
C TYR A 553 -8.21 -15.30 -13.05
N THR A 554 -7.22 -14.74 -12.37
CA THR A 554 -6.51 -15.51 -11.35
C THR A 554 -7.39 -15.55 -10.10
N PRO A 555 -7.76 -16.75 -9.64
CA PRO A 555 -8.69 -16.92 -8.53
C PRO A 555 -8.20 -16.36 -7.18
N TYR A 556 -6.91 -16.04 -7.06
CA TYR A 556 -6.22 -15.84 -5.79
C TYR A 556 -5.05 -14.85 -5.94
N TYR A 557 -4.64 -14.19 -4.85
CA TYR A 557 -3.51 -13.24 -4.72
C TYR A 557 -2.12 -13.72 -5.20
N LEU A 558 -2.03 -14.85 -5.91
CA LEU A 558 -0.82 -15.69 -5.91
C LEU A 558 0.27 -15.23 -6.88
N ARG A 559 0.04 -14.18 -7.68
CA ARG A 559 1.03 -13.68 -8.64
C ARG A 559 1.01 -12.16 -8.76
N TRP A 560 2.03 -11.54 -8.16
CA TRP A 560 2.28 -10.09 -8.19
C TRP A 560 2.69 -9.58 -9.58
N ASP A 561 2.98 -10.49 -10.51
CA ASP A 561 3.46 -10.25 -11.87
C ASP A 561 2.35 -10.31 -12.94
N TRP A 562 1.08 -10.52 -12.55
CA TRP A 562 -0.01 -10.62 -13.53
C TRP A 562 -0.77 -9.30 -13.73
N PRO A 563 -0.83 -8.77 -14.98
CA PRO A 563 -1.64 -7.61 -15.26
C PRO A 563 -3.13 -7.99 -15.19
N PHE A 564 -3.81 -7.50 -14.17
CA PHE A 564 -5.26 -7.65 -13.97
C PHE A 564 -6.12 -6.91 -15.02
N TYR A 565 -5.49 -6.20 -15.96
CA TYR A 565 -6.15 -5.29 -16.89
C TYR A 565 -6.41 -5.93 -18.25
N GLN A 566 -7.69 -5.99 -18.65
CA GLN A 566 -8.02 -6.28 -20.04
C GLN A 566 -7.60 -5.04 -20.82
N GLN A 567 -6.51 -5.18 -21.58
CA GLN A 567 -5.91 -4.07 -22.31
C GLN A 567 -6.90 -3.45 -23.31
N ALA A 568 -7.92 -4.22 -23.74
CA ALA A 568 -8.99 -3.78 -24.63
C ALA A 568 -10.30 -3.46 -23.89
N ILE A 569 -10.67 -2.19 -23.87
CA ILE A 569 -12.00 -1.72 -23.48
C ILE A 569 -12.97 -2.04 -24.63
N SER A 570 -13.89 -2.97 -24.37
CA SER A 570 -14.94 -3.37 -25.32
C SER A 570 -16.36 -3.19 -24.79
N ALA A 571 -16.55 -3.21 -23.47
CA ALA A 571 -17.86 -2.99 -22.86
C ALA A 571 -18.35 -1.56 -23.06
N ASP A 572 -19.67 -1.39 -23.15
CA ASP A 572 -20.31 -0.07 -23.28
C ASP A 572 -20.15 0.79 -22.03
N TRP A 573 -19.92 0.15 -20.88
CA TRP A 573 -19.79 0.79 -19.58
C TRP A 573 -18.44 0.46 -18.96
N VAL A 574 -17.75 1.49 -18.50
CA VAL A 574 -16.40 1.37 -17.97
C VAL A 574 -16.31 2.09 -16.65
N LEU A 575 -15.90 1.37 -15.61
CA LEU A 575 -15.62 1.95 -14.31
C LEU A 575 -14.14 2.34 -14.25
N VAL A 576 -13.89 3.63 -14.05
CA VAL A 576 -12.54 4.21 -13.91
C VAL A 576 -12.37 4.80 -12.51
N ASP A 577 -11.12 4.89 -12.05
CA ASP A 577 -10.79 5.72 -10.91
C ASP A 577 -10.85 7.20 -11.39
N ALA A 578 -11.68 7.98 -10.69
CA ALA A 578 -11.99 9.36 -11.00
C ALA A 578 -10.74 10.22 -10.98
N ASP A 579 -9.85 9.92 -10.03
CA ASP A 579 -8.55 10.54 -10.02
C ASP A 579 -7.81 10.04 -11.24
N ALA A 580 -7.66 8.73 -11.50
CA ALA A 580 -6.80 8.13 -12.55
C ALA A 580 -7.12 8.46 -14.04
N MET A 581 -8.32 8.95 -14.39
CA MET A 581 -8.60 9.40 -15.77
C MET A 581 -9.45 10.69 -15.84
N PRO A 582 -8.86 11.88 -16.14
CA PRO A 582 -9.63 13.12 -16.13
C PRO A 582 -10.50 13.22 -17.39
N THR A 583 -9.92 12.83 -18.53
CA THR A 583 -10.51 12.83 -19.87
C THR A 583 -10.38 11.45 -20.50
N ALA A 584 -11.50 10.78 -20.74
CA ALA A 584 -11.58 9.53 -21.49
C ALA A 584 -12.02 9.83 -22.92
N THR A 585 -11.10 9.72 -23.88
CA THR A 585 -11.34 10.04 -25.31
C THR A 585 -12.36 9.10 -25.95
N TRP A 586 -12.44 7.87 -25.43
CA TRP A 586 -13.37 6.84 -25.85
C TRP A 586 -14.73 6.95 -25.17
N ALA A 587 -14.91 7.83 -24.18
CA ALA A 587 -16.17 8.00 -23.46
C ALA A 587 -16.96 9.21 -23.95
N ILE A 588 -18.29 9.10 -23.98
CA ILE A 588 -19.20 10.18 -24.38
C ILE A 588 -19.82 10.91 -23.18
N GLU A 589 -19.97 10.23 -22.04
CA GLU A 589 -20.53 10.81 -20.81
C GLU A 589 -20.07 10.04 -19.57
N ALA A 590 -20.16 10.70 -18.40
CA ALA A 590 -20.06 10.06 -17.09
C ALA A 590 -21.47 9.92 -16.52
N ALA A 591 -22.01 8.69 -16.51
CA ALA A 591 -23.37 8.45 -16.02
C ALA A 591 -23.43 8.35 -14.48
N TYR A 592 -22.30 8.10 -13.84
CA TYR A 592 -22.19 8.10 -12.38
C TYR A 592 -20.80 8.60 -11.96
N THR A 593 -20.73 9.34 -10.86
CA THR A 593 -19.48 9.82 -10.28
C THR A 593 -19.63 9.92 -8.77
N ASN A 594 -18.62 9.46 -8.03
CA ASN A 594 -18.47 9.73 -6.61
C ASN A 594 -17.07 10.28 -6.30
N SER A 595 -16.66 10.29 -5.03
CA SER A 595 -15.37 10.85 -4.60
C SER A 595 -14.14 10.16 -5.22
N ARG A 596 -14.28 8.95 -5.73
CA ARG A 596 -13.15 8.16 -6.23
C ARG A 596 -13.39 7.44 -7.56
N TYR A 597 -14.62 7.18 -7.97
CA TYR A 597 -14.91 6.37 -9.15
C TYR A 597 -15.90 7.07 -10.07
N ARG A 598 -15.72 6.85 -11.38
CA ARG A 598 -16.62 7.31 -12.44
C ARG A 598 -17.05 6.12 -13.29
N LEU A 599 -18.35 6.02 -13.54
CA LEU A 599 -18.87 5.10 -14.54
C LEU A 599 -19.05 5.87 -15.84
N LEU A 600 -18.24 5.53 -16.83
CA LEU A 600 -18.20 6.17 -18.14
C LEU A 600 -18.92 5.32 -19.16
N ARG A 601 -19.66 5.97 -20.06
CA ARG A 601 -20.25 5.33 -21.23
C ARG A 601 -19.31 5.46 -22.41
N LYS A 602 -18.92 4.33 -23.00
CA LYS A 602 -18.10 4.26 -24.22
C LYS A 602 -18.88 4.81 -25.42
N ASP A 603 -18.18 5.47 -26.35
CA ASP A 603 -18.75 5.86 -27.65
C ASP A 603 -19.23 4.59 -28.37
N PRO A 604 -20.53 4.46 -28.71
CA PRO A 604 -21.05 3.25 -29.35
C PRO A 604 -20.46 3.00 -30.74
N ARG A 605 -19.82 4.00 -31.36
CA ARG A 605 -19.11 3.84 -32.64
C ARG A 605 -17.75 3.16 -32.50
N LEU A 606 -17.23 3.09 -31.27
CA LEU A 606 -15.94 2.51 -30.93
C LEU A 606 -16.14 1.05 -30.54
N LEU A 607 -15.57 0.16 -31.35
CA LEU A 607 -15.61 -1.27 -31.11
C LEU A 607 -14.64 -1.64 -29.98
N PHE A 608 -13.39 -1.15 -30.06
CA PHE A 608 -12.35 -1.40 -29.08
C PHE A 608 -11.50 -0.15 -28.84
N HIS A 609 -11.10 0.08 -27.58
CA HIS A 609 -10.03 1.01 -27.21
C HIS A 609 -8.98 0.21 -26.47
N LEU A 610 -7.77 0.18 -27.02
CA LEU A 610 -6.61 -0.51 -26.47
C LEU A 610 -5.69 0.53 -25.84
N ASP A 611 -5.31 0.33 -24.58
CA ASP A 611 -4.25 1.07 -23.91
C ASP A 611 -3.07 0.12 -23.74
N PHE A 612 -2.01 0.29 -24.54
CA PHE A 612 -0.92 -0.68 -24.64
C PHE A 612 0.29 -0.34 -23.79
N GLN A 613 0.42 0.88 -23.28
CA GLN A 613 1.43 1.27 -22.29
C GLN A 613 0.92 2.51 -21.55
N HIS A 614 0.86 2.47 -20.21
CA HIS A 614 0.76 3.70 -19.39
C HIS A 614 1.94 4.66 -19.61
N GLU A 615 2.94 4.25 -20.40
CA GLU A 615 4.08 5.05 -20.81
C GLU A 615 3.88 5.47 -22.27
N THR A 616 3.85 6.78 -22.49
CA THR A 616 3.87 7.34 -23.85
C THR A 616 5.17 6.96 -24.54
N ARG A 617 5.05 6.44 -25.76
CA ARG A 617 6.21 5.99 -26.54
C ARG A 617 6.80 7.13 -27.37
N ALA A 618 8.10 7.36 -27.22
CA ALA A 618 8.89 8.21 -28.10
C ALA A 618 9.16 7.50 -29.44
N LEU A 619 8.90 8.17 -30.55
CA LEU A 619 9.35 7.81 -31.90
C LEU A 619 10.40 8.85 -32.32
N ARG A 620 11.68 8.53 -32.18
CA ARG A 620 12.78 9.39 -32.64
C ARG A 620 12.90 9.35 -34.17
N PRO A 621 13.66 10.26 -34.79
CA PRO A 621 13.88 10.21 -36.24
C PRO A 621 14.38 8.83 -36.70
N GLY A 622 13.66 8.18 -37.61
CA GLY A 622 13.93 6.83 -38.11
C GLY A 622 13.31 5.68 -37.30
N ASP A 623 12.76 5.94 -36.11
CA ASP A 623 12.02 4.94 -35.36
C ASP A 623 10.67 4.65 -36.03
N ALA A 624 10.19 3.42 -35.88
CA ALA A 624 8.88 3.01 -36.38
C ALA A 624 8.09 2.21 -35.33
N ILE A 625 6.77 2.34 -35.40
CA ILE A 625 5.79 1.49 -34.72
C ILE A 625 5.11 0.59 -35.76
N VAL A 626 4.99 -0.69 -35.45
CA VAL A 626 4.40 -1.71 -36.32
C VAL A 626 3.16 -2.28 -35.66
N MET A 627 2.01 -2.09 -36.32
CA MET A 627 0.72 -2.63 -35.92
C MET A 627 0.30 -3.71 -36.93
N GLN A 628 -0.14 -4.86 -36.45
CA GLN A 628 -0.57 -5.98 -37.28
C GLN A 628 -1.90 -6.53 -36.79
N GLY A 629 -2.90 -6.59 -37.66
CA GLY A 629 -4.13 -7.32 -37.37
C GLY A 629 -3.96 -8.80 -37.64
N ARG A 630 -4.34 -9.65 -36.67
CA ARG A 630 -4.47 -11.10 -36.81
C ARG A 630 -5.94 -11.49 -36.85
N LEU A 631 -6.22 -12.76 -37.18
CA LEU A 631 -7.59 -13.30 -37.23
C LEU A 631 -8.31 -13.21 -35.87
N ASP A 632 -7.54 -13.20 -34.79
CA ASP A 632 -7.95 -13.33 -33.39
C ASP A 632 -7.42 -12.20 -32.48
N GLY A 633 -6.69 -11.22 -33.02
CA GLY A 633 -6.12 -10.15 -32.20
C GLY A 633 -5.40 -9.04 -32.97
N LEU A 634 -4.74 -8.16 -32.22
CA LEU A 634 -3.86 -7.11 -32.72
C LEU A 634 -2.45 -7.36 -32.18
N VAL A 635 -1.41 -7.15 -32.99
CA VAL A 635 -0.03 -7.12 -32.51
C VAL A 635 0.52 -5.72 -32.67
N LEU A 636 1.11 -5.17 -31.63
CA LEU A 636 1.76 -3.87 -31.64
C LEU A 636 3.20 -4.06 -31.17
N ASP A 637 4.16 -3.81 -32.06
CA ASP A 637 5.59 -4.00 -31.80
C ASP A 637 5.97 -5.38 -31.25
N GLY A 638 5.30 -6.42 -31.75
CA GLY A 638 5.51 -7.79 -31.32
C GLY A 638 4.72 -8.20 -30.08
N HIS A 639 4.06 -7.26 -29.39
CA HIS A 639 3.14 -7.57 -28.29
C HIS A 639 1.75 -7.88 -28.84
N ALA A 640 1.23 -9.08 -28.56
CA ALA A 640 -0.10 -9.51 -28.98
C ALA A 640 -1.18 -9.11 -27.97
N PHE A 641 -2.32 -8.65 -28.50
CA PHE A 641 -3.52 -8.24 -27.80
C PHE A 641 -4.69 -9.07 -28.32
N ASP A 642 -5.32 -9.84 -27.43
CA ASP A 642 -6.51 -10.61 -27.78
C ASP A 642 -7.73 -9.69 -27.86
N LEU A 643 -8.48 -9.78 -28.96
CA LEU A 643 -9.67 -8.96 -29.18
C LEU A 643 -10.96 -9.80 -28.97
N PRO A 644 -12.00 -9.24 -28.33
CA PRO A 644 -13.25 -9.96 -28.08
C PRO A 644 -14.01 -10.36 -29.36
N HIS A 645 -13.82 -9.61 -30.45
CA HIS A 645 -14.40 -9.93 -31.75
C HIS A 645 -13.36 -9.81 -32.85
N ARG A 646 -13.57 -10.58 -33.93
CA ARG A 646 -12.71 -10.53 -35.11
C ARG A 646 -12.83 -9.17 -35.79
N LEU A 647 -11.68 -8.64 -36.20
CA LEU A 647 -11.62 -7.45 -37.05
C LEU A 647 -12.23 -7.77 -38.43
N GLN A 648 -13.10 -6.90 -38.91
CA GLN A 648 -13.83 -7.07 -40.17
C GLN A 648 -13.40 -6.00 -41.17
N ALA A 649 -13.55 -6.32 -42.46
CA ALA A 649 -13.36 -5.36 -43.54
C ALA A 649 -14.32 -4.16 -43.38
N GLY A 650 -13.82 -2.94 -43.62
CA GLY A 650 -14.59 -1.70 -43.51
C GLY A 650 -14.55 -1.01 -42.13
N GLN A 651 -13.98 -1.66 -41.12
CA GLN A 651 -13.65 -1.03 -39.83
C GLN A 651 -12.48 -0.04 -39.99
N VAL A 652 -12.31 0.89 -39.06
CA VAL A 652 -11.24 1.91 -39.10
C VAL A 652 -10.36 1.80 -37.87
N LEU A 653 -9.05 1.66 -38.07
CA LEU A 653 -8.02 1.75 -37.03
C LEU A 653 -7.64 3.20 -36.80
N ARG A 654 -7.52 3.63 -35.54
CA ARG A 654 -7.10 4.97 -35.16
C ARG A 654 -5.92 4.94 -34.20
N LEU A 655 -4.98 5.86 -34.40
CA LEU A 655 -3.82 6.07 -33.53
C LEU A 655 -3.62 7.57 -33.30
N GLY A 656 -3.53 7.98 -32.03
CA GLY A 656 -3.11 9.34 -31.68
C GLY A 656 -1.62 9.52 -31.84
N VAL A 657 -1.20 10.66 -32.40
CA VAL A 657 0.20 11.05 -32.54
C VAL A 657 0.37 12.50 -32.10
N TRP A 658 1.25 12.71 -31.15
CA TRP A 658 1.66 14.02 -30.68
C TRP A 658 2.99 14.40 -31.31
N GLY A 659 3.06 15.59 -31.88
CA GLY A 659 4.25 16.04 -32.57
C GLY A 659 4.05 17.47 -33.04
N PRO A 660 5.09 18.30 -33.10
CA PRO A 660 4.94 19.68 -33.54
C PRO A 660 4.24 19.76 -34.91
N ALA A 661 3.40 20.78 -35.09
CA ALA A 661 2.84 21.10 -36.40
C ALA A 661 3.92 21.10 -37.50
N GLY A 662 3.64 20.44 -38.63
CA GLY A 662 4.58 20.22 -39.73
C GLY A 662 5.40 18.92 -39.65
N SER A 663 5.24 18.11 -38.59
CA SER A 663 5.89 16.80 -38.47
C SER A 663 5.52 15.88 -39.64
N ARG A 664 6.49 15.06 -40.08
CA ARG A 664 6.35 14.14 -41.23
C ARG A 664 6.43 12.69 -40.77
N LEU A 665 5.43 11.92 -41.12
CA LEU A 665 5.29 10.50 -40.82
C LEU A 665 5.18 9.73 -42.13
N ARG A 666 5.97 8.66 -42.30
CA ARG A 666 5.76 7.69 -43.38
C ARG A 666 4.89 6.56 -42.84
N CYS A 667 3.68 6.39 -43.38
CA CYS A 667 2.95 5.14 -43.24
C CYS A 667 3.27 4.23 -44.41
N ASP A 668 3.68 2.99 -44.13
CA ASP A 668 3.43 1.86 -45.02
C ASP A 668 2.20 1.11 -44.50
N CYS A 669 1.12 1.26 -45.26
CA CYS A 669 -0.20 0.79 -44.93
C CYS A 669 -0.58 -0.25 -46.00
N MET A 670 -0.45 -1.54 -45.68
CA MET A 670 -0.77 -2.63 -46.62
C MET A 670 0.02 -2.59 -47.94
N GLY A 671 1.29 -2.17 -47.91
CA GLY A 671 2.14 -2.05 -49.09
C GLY A 671 1.90 -0.78 -49.90
N GLN A 672 1.06 0.14 -49.42
CA GLN A 672 0.93 1.49 -49.95
C GLN A 672 1.65 2.46 -49.03
N GLU A 673 2.70 3.09 -49.55
CA GLU A 673 3.43 4.14 -48.84
C GLU A 673 2.72 5.49 -48.99
N GLN A 674 2.50 6.16 -47.87
CA GLN A 674 1.97 7.52 -47.80
C GLN A 674 2.77 8.34 -46.80
N VAL A 675 3.17 9.56 -47.19
CA VAL A 675 3.74 10.54 -46.28
C VAL A 675 2.62 11.43 -45.74
N ILE A 676 2.46 11.45 -44.42
CA ILE A 676 1.47 12.25 -43.70
C ILE A 676 2.21 13.45 -43.10
N GLN A 677 1.74 14.65 -43.41
CA GLN A 677 2.23 15.88 -42.80
C GLN A 677 1.20 16.38 -41.78
N GLN A 678 1.62 16.50 -40.54
CA GLN A 678 0.75 16.88 -39.43
C GLN A 678 0.46 18.39 -39.43
N THR A 679 -0.79 18.80 -39.24
CA THR A 679 -1.19 20.23 -39.24
C THR A 679 -1.11 20.88 -37.87
N ASP A 680 -1.39 20.12 -36.82
CA ASP A 680 -1.51 20.58 -35.43
C ASP A 680 -0.54 19.85 -34.51
N ASP A 681 -0.44 20.21 -33.23
CA ASP A 681 0.47 19.52 -32.29
C ASP A 681 0.01 18.09 -31.92
N PHE A 682 -1.25 17.76 -32.26
CA PHE A 682 -1.84 16.44 -32.11
C PHE A 682 -2.63 16.07 -33.37
N ALA A 683 -2.44 14.86 -33.86
CA ALA A 683 -3.24 14.29 -34.94
C ALA A 683 -3.73 12.89 -34.58
N VAL A 684 -4.92 12.55 -35.08
CA VAL A 684 -5.42 11.18 -35.08
C VAL A 684 -5.29 10.65 -36.49
N LEU A 685 -4.47 9.62 -36.65
CA LEU A 685 -4.30 8.91 -37.91
C LEU A 685 -5.36 7.83 -38.01
N GLU A 686 -5.95 7.66 -39.19
CA GLU A 686 -7.04 6.71 -39.44
C GLU A 686 -6.78 5.86 -40.67
N TRP A 687 -7.01 4.55 -40.55
CA TRP A 687 -6.80 3.59 -41.64
C TRP A 687 -7.99 2.63 -41.79
N PRO A 688 -8.61 2.55 -42.98
CA PRO A 688 -9.64 1.55 -43.24
C PRO A 688 -9.00 0.15 -43.29
N LEU A 689 -9.59 -0.79 -42.58
CA LEU A 689 -9.12 -2.17 -42.48
C LEU A 689 -9.71 -3.01 -43.63
N PRO A 690 -8.90 -3.75 -44.40
CA PRO A 690 -9.38 -4.66 -45.45
C PRO A 690 -9.87 -6.01 -44.91
N GLY A 691 -9.89 -6.21 -43.58
CA GLY A 691 -10.04 -7.50 -42.91
C GLY A 691 -8.68 -8.10 -42.54
N SER A 692 -8.62 -8.96 -41.51
CA SER A 692 -7.36 -9.58 -41.06
C SER A 692 -6.88 -10.70 -42.01
N PRO A 693 -5.55 -10.86 -42.25
CA PRO A 693 -4.45 -10.13 -41.63
C PRO A 693 -4.10 -8.82 -42.35
N TRP A 694 -3.58 -7.85 -41.60
CA TRP A 694 -3.12 -6.57 -42.12
C TRP A 694 -1.91 -6.05 -41.34
N GLN A 695 -1.15 -5.12 -41.92
CA GLN A 695 0.00 -4.48 -41.29
C GLN A 695 0.05 -2.99 -41.62
N VAL A 696 0.31 -2.19 -40.59
CA VAL A 696 0.55 -0.75 -40.66
C VAL A 696 1.89 -0.48 -39.98
N ARG A 697 2.86 0.07 -40.72
CA ARG A 697 4.14 0.53 -40.20
C ARG A 697 4.16 2.05 -40.28
N LEU A 698 4.28 2.71 -39.13
CA LEU A 698 4.36 4.16 -39.04
C LEU A 698 5.77 4.56 -38.59
N GLU A 699 6.48 5.29 -39.43
CA GLU A 699 7.87 5.71 -39.21
C GLU A 699 7.96 7.24 -39.12
N ASN A 700 8.77 7.73 -38.18
CA ASN A 700 9.06 9.16 -38.08
C ASN A 700 10.15 9.57 -39.08
N GLU A 701 9.76 10.21 -40.19
CA GLU A 701 10.69 10.80 -41.17
C GLU A 701 11.15 12.22 -40.78
N GLY A 702 10.52 12.81 -39.78
CA GLY A 702 10.81 14.15 -39.30
C GLY A 702 12.10 14.21 -38.48
N PRO A 703 12.72 15.39 -38.37
CA PRO A 703 13.90 15.60 -37.54
C PRO A 703 13.58 15.71 -36.04
N ARG A 704 12.31 15.63 -35.64
CA ARG A 704 11.84 15.83 -34.27
C ARG A 704 11.19 14.57 -33.73
N THR A 705 11.36 14.30 -32.45
CA THR A 705 10.72 13.17 -31.76
C THR A 705 9.20 13.35 -31.70
N LEU A 706 8.47 12.30 -32.03
CA LEU A 706 7.01 12.22 -31.94
C LEU A 706 6.62 11.33 -30.76
N TRP A 707 5.42 11.54 -30.23
CA TRP A 707 4.94 10.84 -29.04
C TRP A 707 3.65 10.11 -29.35
N ILE A 708 3.65 8.81 -29.10
CA ILE A 708 2.45 7.99 -29.17
C ILE A 708 1.90 7.86 -27.74
N PRO A 709 0.69 8.38 -27.46
CA PRO A 709 0.11 8.43 -26.11
C PRO A 709 -0.29 7.06 -25.54
N GLY A 710 0.06 5.97 -26.23
CA GLY A 710 -0.09 4.60 -25.74
C GLY A 710 -1.45 3.96 -26.04
N TRP A 711 -2.26 4.49 -26.96
CA TRP A 711 -3.58 3.92 -27.26
C TRP A 711 -3.86 3.68 -28.75
N VAL A 712 -4.72 2.70 -29.05
CA VAL A 712 -5.25 2.38 -30.39
C VAL A 712 -6.77 2.21 -30.29
N GLU A 713 -7.53 2.75 -31.24
CA GLU A 713 -8.99 2.54 -31.32
C GLU A 713 -9.36 1.81 -32.61
N VAL A 714 -10.45 1.03 -32.56
CA VAL A 714 -11.09 0.47 -33.75
C VAL A 714 -12.55 0.90 -33.79
N ARG A 715 -13.01 1.43 -34.93
CA ARG A 715 -14.39 1.92 -35.14
C ARG A 715 -15.09 1.20 -36.28
N GLN A 716 -16.42 1.20 -36.26
CA GLN A 716 -17.23 0.51 -37.28
C GLN A 716 -17.26 1.21 -38.64
N HIS A 717 -17.21 2.55 -38.67
CA HIS A 717 -17.16 3.35 -39.90
C HIS A 717 -16.28 4.59 -39.70
N ALA A 718 -15.75 5.13 -40.81
CA ALA A 718 -15.15 6.46 -40.81
C ALA A 718 -16.24 7.50 -40.47
N SER A 719 -16.13 8.15 -39.32
CA SER A 719 -16.95 9.32 -39.04
C SER A 719 -16.35 10.53 -39.75
N GLN A 720 -17.17 11.47 -40.24
CA GLN A 720 -16.69 12.84 -40.45
C GLN A 720 -15.98 13.27 -39.16
N ALA A 721 -14.68 13.57 -39.27
CA ALA A 721 -13.79 13.81 -38.14
C ALA A 721 -14.50 14.67 -37.09
N SER A 722 -14.72 14.14 -35.88
CA SER A 722 -15.10 15.02 -34.78
C SER A 722 -13.89 15.91 -34.53
N GLN A 723 -13.94 17.14 -35.04
CA GLN A 723 -12.89 18.16 -34.97
C GLN A 723 -12.59 18.65 -33.55
N ASN A 724 -12.94 17.90 -32.50
CA ASN A 724 -12.53 18.22 -31.13
C ASN A 724 -11.08 17.79 -30.85
N ALA A 725 -10.20 17.84 -31.86
CA ALA A 725 -8.75 17.77 -31.68
C ALA A 725 -8.23 18.97 -30.86
N SER A 726 -8.97 20.10 -30.86
CA SER A 726 -8.63 21.32 -30.12
C SER A 726 -8.73 21.21 -28.58
N ALA A 727 -9.20 20.08 -28.04
CA ALA A 727 -9.31 19.85 -26.59
C ALA A 727 -8.19 18.97 -26.03
N PHE A 728 -7.25 18.51 -26.86
CA PHE A 728 -6.16 17.66 -26.43
C PHE A 728 -4.99 18.53 -25.93
N ASP A 729 -4.70 18.46 -24.63
CA ASP A 729 -3.50 19.00 -24.01
C ASP A 729 -2.63 17.83 -23.52
N ILE A 730 -1.39 17.71 -24.03
CA ILE A 730 -0.46 16.63 -23.65
C ILE A 730 -0.17 16.66 -22.15
N LEU A 731 -0.22 17.85 -21.55
CA LEU A 731 0.00 18.04 -20.13
C LEU A 731 -1.17 17.51 -19.30
N ALA A 732 -2.40 17.52 -19.83
CA ALA A 732 -3.55 16.93 -19.14
C ALA A 732 -3.50 15.39 -19.14
N TRP A 733 -2.76 14.78 -20.08
CA TRP A 733 -2.54 13.34 -20.14
C TRP A 733 -1.51 12.87 -19.08
N HIS A 734 -0.50 13.70 -18.80
CA HIS A 734 0.55 13.40 -17.84
C HIS A 734 0.27 14.07 -16.49
N ARG A 735 -0.03 13.27 -15.47
CA ARG A 735 -0.55 13.77 -14.19
C ARG A 735 0.50 14.27 -13.22
N GLU A 736 1.62 13.56 -13.19
CA GLU A 736 2.54 13.67 -12.09
C GLU A 736 3.72 14.52 -12.54
N GLU A 737 3.82 15.70 -11.97
CA GLU A 737 5.00 16.51 -12.15
C GLU A 737 6.24 15.73 -11.69
N VAL A 738 7.34 15.89 -12.41
CA VAL A 738 8.65 15.29 -12.06
C VAL A 738 9.02 15.70 -10.64
N LEU A 739 8.79 16.97 -10.30
CA LEU A 739 8.82 17.51 -8.94
C LEU A 739 7.60 18.42 -8.74
N PRO A 740 7.01 18.49 -7.53
CA PRO A 740 5.86 19.34 -7.29
C PRO A 740 6.12 20.81 -7.62
N ALA A 741 5.15 21.46 -8.28
CA ALA A 741 5.19 22.86 -8.73
C ALA A 741 6.31 23.20 -9.74
N SER A 742 6.90 22.20 -10.38
CA SER A 742 7.85 22.40 -11.49
C SER A 742 7.16 22.80 -12.80
N GLY A 743 5.88 22.42 -12.98
CA GLY A 743 5.16 22.54 -14.25
C GLY A 743 5.73 21.64 -15.35
N VAL A 744 6.53 20.63 -14.97
CA VAL A 744 7.14 19.64 -15.86
C VAL A 744 6.60 18.27 -15.50
N PHE A 745 5.89 17.63 -16.41
CA PHE A 745 5.14 16.39 -16.18
C PHE A 745 5.92 15.19 -16.68
N GLN A 746 5.96 14.13 -15.87
CA GLN A 746 6.69 12.92 -16.21
C GLN A 746 6.01 12.16 -17.34
N VAL A 747 6.80 11.67 -18.29
CA VAL A 747 6.34 10.85 -19.41
C VAL A 747 6.81 9.41 -19.23
N SER A 748 8.13 9.21 -19.13
CA SER A 748 8.73 7.89 -18.98
C SER A 748 10.10 7.97 -18.31
N GLY A 749 10.57 6.84 -17.80
CA GLY A 749 11.92 6.72 -17.26
C GLY A 749 12.15 7.38 -15.90
N TRP A 750 11.10 7.53 -15.10
CA TRP A 750 11.11 8.11 -13.76
C TRP A 750 10.67 7.08 -12.71
N HIS A 751 11.32 7.09 -11.55
CA HIS A 751 10.88 6.32 -10.38
C HIS A 751 9.83 7.09 -9.56
N PRO A 752 9.08 6.45 -8.65
CA PRO A 752 8.13 7.15 -7.79
C PRO A 752 8.76 8.30 -6.99
N LEU A 753 7.97 9.35 -6.72
CA LEU A 753 8.39 10.48 -5.88
C LEU A 753 8.72 10.03 -4.46
N GLU A 754 9.89 10.46 -3.95
CA GLU A 754 10.33 10.17 -2.60
C GLU A 754 10.20 11.40 -1.71
N GLU A 755 9.68 11.20 -0.50
CA GLU A 755 9.55 12.23 0.54
C GLU A 755 8.81 13.51 0.07
N GLY A 756 8.07 13.42 -1.03
CA GLY A 756 7.35 14.54 -1.64
C GLY A 756 8.25 15.60 -2.29
N GLN A 757 9.57 15.41 -2.40
CA GLN A 757 10.49 16.48 -2.81
C GLN A 757 11.62 16.05 -3.75
N ARG A 758 11.86 14.75 -3.93
CA ARG A 758 12.95 14.27 -4.78
C ARG A 758 12.51 13.10 -5.64
N ARG A 759 13.09 12.98 -6.83
CA ARG A 759 12.77 11.89 -7.74
C ARG A 759 14.01 11.36 -8.44
N TRP A 760 14.13 10.05 -8.50
CA TRP A 760 15.15 9.36 -9.27
C TRP A 760 14.68 9.11 -10.69
N MET A 761 15.58 9.22 -11.66
CA MET A 761 15.35 8.71 -13.01
C MET A 761 15.97 7.32 -13.20
N THR A 762 15.55 6.65 -14.29
CA THR A 762 16.19 5.47 -14.85
C THR A 762 17.38 5.89 -15.75
N GLY A 763 17.68 5.14 -16.82
CA GLY A 763 18.82 5.42 -17.72
C GLY A 763 18.57 6.59 -18.68
N ALA A 764 17.31 6.75 -19.08
CA ALA A 764 16.82 7.87 -19.85
C ALA A 764 15.46 8.24 -19.31
N SER A 765 15.18 9.53 -19.19
CA SER A 765 13.88 10.02 -18.78
C SER A 765 13.38 11.10 -19.72
N VAL A 766 12.06 11.16 -19.83
CA VAL A 766 11.35 12.10 -20.66
C VAL A 766 10.32 12.81 -19.81
N SER A 767 10.21 14.12 -20.02
CA SER A 767 9.18 14.96 -19.42
C SER A 767 8.62 15.93 -20.44
N VAL A 768 7.37 16.34 -20.28
CA VAL A 768 6.71 17.36 -21.10
C VAL A 768 6.33 18.57 -20.26
N LEU A 769 6.32 19.74 -20.87
CA LEU A 769 5.99 20.99 -20.21
C LEU A 769 5.27 21.96 -21.15
N LYS A 770 4.53 22.90 -20.58
CA LYS A 770 3.92 23.99 -21.36
C LYS A 770 5.01 24.87 -21.93
N ASN A 771 5.00 25.10 -23.25
CA ASN A 771 5.98 25.97 -23.88
C ASN A 771 5.74 27.42 -23.42
N PRO A 772 6.71 28.07 -22.75
CA PRO A 772 6.55 29.45 -22.29
C PRO A 772 6.47 30.46 -23.45
N ARG A 773 6.89 30.07 -24.66
CA ARG A 773 6.91 30.91 -25.88
C ARG A 773 7.64 32.25 -25.71
N LYS A 774 8.61 32.28 -24.80
CA LYS A 774 9.52 33.39 -24.56
C LYS A 774 10.86 32.86 -24.03
N PRO A 775 11.95 33.64 -24.12
CA PRO A 775 13.25 33.23 -23.59
C PRO A 775 13.19 33.00 -22.08
N VAL A 776 13.74 31.88 -21.62
CA VAL A 776 13.72 31.43 -20.23
C VAL A 776 15.01 30.71 -19.88
N VAL A 777 15.23 30.45 -18.59
CA VAL A 777 16.31 29.55 -18.11
C VAL A 777 15.68 28.30 -17.51
N LEU A 778 16.14 27.13 -17.95
CA LEU A 778 15.87 25.86 -17.29
C LEU A 778 16.90 25.67 -16.17
N ALA A 779 16.45 25.61 -14.92
CA ALA A 779 17.29 25.35 -13.75
C ALA A 779 17.07 23.93 -13.23
N LEU A 780 18.18 23.18 -13.06
CA LEU A 780 18.21 21.83 -12.52
C LEU A 780 19.11 21.78 -11.28
N GLU A 781 18.64 21.14 -10.21
CA GLU A 781 19.47 20.78 -9.06
C GLU A 781 19.21 19.33 -8.67
N GLY A 782 20.26 18.66 -8.20
CA GLY A 782 20.16 17.26 -7.86
C GLY A 782 21.49 16.63 -7.49
N VAL A 783 21.54 15.31 -7.58
CA VAL A 783 22.73 14.51 -7.29
C VAL A 783 22.99 13.50 -8.41
N ILE A 784 24.23 13.47 -8.89
CA ILE A 784 24.76 12.35 -9.67
C ILE A 784 25.46 11.41 -8.67
N PRO A 785 24.94 10.19 -8.44
CA PRO A 785 25.48 9.30 -7.41
C PRO A 785 26.97 9.02 -7.58
N ASN A 786 27.71 9.12 -6.47
CA ASN A 786 29.16 8.89 -6.39
C ASN A 786 29.50 7.86 -5.32
N TRP A 787 29.00 6.64 -5.47
CA TRP A 787 29.10 5.62 -4.42
C TRP A 787 30.17 4.55 -4.70
N GLN A 788 30.84 4.59 -5.85
CA GLN A 788 31.98 3.71 -6.16
C GLN A 788 33.07 4.43 -6.98
N PRO A 789 34.32 4.51 -6.49
CA PRO A 789 35.44 5.05 -7.27
C PRO A 789 35.85 4.15 -8.46
N ALA A 790 35.31 2.93 -8.57
CA ALA A 790 35.63 1.98 -9.63
C ALA A 790 34.72 2.07 -10.87
N LEU A 791 33.61 2.82 -10.81
CA LEU A 791 32.74 3.03 -11.97
C LEU A 791 33.16 4.31 -12.71
N PRO A 792 33.12 4.32 -14.06
CA PRO A 792 33.35 5.55 -14.81
C PRO A 792 32.33 6.62 -14.37
N PRO A 793 32.73 7.90 -14.28
CA PRO A 793 31.84 8.96 -13.85
C PRO A 793 30.61 9.01 -14.76
N SER A 794 29.42 8.92 -14.16
CA SER A 794 28.17 9.05 -14.90
C SER A 794 28.05 10.48 -15.42
N THR A 795 27.75 10.63 -16.70
CA THR A 795 27.46 11.93 -17.31
C THR A 795 25.99 11.96 -17.68
N ALA A 796 25.32 13.10 -17.44
CA ALA A 796 23.93 13.28 -17.82
C ALA A 796 23.84 14.29 -18.97
N THR A 797 23.26 13.89 -20.10
CA THR A 797 22.95 14.79 -21.21
C THR A 797 21.56 15.38 -21.01
N VAL A 798 21.45 16.70 -21.10
CA VAL A 798 20.18 17.44 -21.01
C VAL A 798 19.78 17.87 -22.42
N ARG A 799 18.58 17.48 -22.87
CA ARG A 799 18.03 17.89 -24.17
C ARG A 799 16.68 18.56 -23.99
N LEU A 800 16.42 19.57 -24.83
CA LEU A 800 15.10 20.16 -24.97
C LEU A 800 14.72 20.17 -26.46
N ASN A 801 13.57 19.58 -26.79
CA ASN A 801 13.12 19.42 -28.18
C ASN A 801 14.23 18.88 -29.11
N ASP A 802 14.83 17.76 -28.71
CA ASP A 802 15.95 17.06 -29.38
C ASP A 802 17.30 17.82 -29.40
N ARG A 803 17.35 19.11 -29.05
CA ARG A 803 18.58 19.91 -28.97
C ARG A 803 19.28 19.68 -27.64
N VAL A 804 20.58 19.36 -27.68
CA VAL A 804 21.41 19.23 -26.47
C VAL A 804 21.64 20.62 -25.88
N LEU A 805 21.15 20.85 -24.66
CA LEU A 805 21.39 22.07 -23.89
C LEU A 805 22.76 22.03 -23.20
N GLY A 806 23.17 20.85 -22.73
CA GLY A 806 24.49 20.64 -22.15
C GLY A 806 24.67 19.25 -21.56
N ARG A 807 25.81 19.06 -20.89
CA ARG A 807 26.13 17.81 -20.19
C ARG A 807 26.51 18.14 -18.75
N LEU A 808 25.92 17.43 -17.81
CA LEU A 808 26.31 17.43 -16.41
C LEU A 808 27.47 16.45 -16.26
N THR A 809 28.63 16.97 -15.89
CA THR A 809 29.84 16.19 -15.63
C THR A 809 30.25 16.38 -14.18
N GLY A 810 30.41 15.31 -13.43
CA GLY A 810 30.84 15.38 -12.04
C GLY A 810 30.18 14.34 -11.17
N LEU A 811 30.72 14.19 -9.97
CA LEU A 811 30.29 13.23 -8.97
C LEU A 811 29.74 14.00 -7.76
N GLY A 812 28.49 13.75 -7.37
CA GLY A 812 27.85 14.40 -6.23
C GLY A 812 26.76 15.44 -6.61
N PRO A 813 26.48 16.40 -5.71
CA PRO A 813 25.49 17.45 -5.95
C PRO A 813 25.84 18.31 -7.15
N PHE A 814 24.84 18.70 -7.94
CA PHE A 814 25.00 19.64 -9.04
C PHE A 814 23.91 20.70 -9.01
N ARG A 815 24.24 21.85 -9.59
CA ARG A 815 23.30 22.91 -9.97
C ARG A 815 23.67 23.34 -11.38
N ALA A 816 22.71 23.32 -12.29
CA ALA A 816 22.93 23.72 -13.68
C ALA A 816 21.80 24.60 -14.17
N THR A 817 22.14 25.60 -14.97
CA THR A 817 21.20 26.51 -15.61
C THR A 817 21.45 26.51 -17.11
N TYR A 818 20.38 26.30 -17.89
CA TYR A 818 20.44 26.27 -19.34
C TYR A 818 19.58 27.39 -19.91
N PRO A 819 20.17 28.39 -20.57
CA PRO A 819 19.38 29.34 -21.33
C PRO A 819 18.63 28.64 -22.47
N VAL A 820 17.37 28.99 -22.63
CA VAL A 820 16.51 28.45 -23.68
C VAL A 820 15.93 29.60 -24.48
N SER A 821 16.31 29.68 -25.76
CA SER A 821 15.76 30.66 -26.70
C SER A 821 14.42 30.20 -27.27
N GLU A 822 13.64 31.14 -27.82
CA GLU A 822 12.41 30.82 -28.57
C GLU A 822 12.66 29.85 -29.73
N GLU A 823 13.84 29.89 -30.34
CA GLU A 823 14.22 28.95 -31.41
C GLU A 823 14.31 27.50 -30.92
N ILE A 824 14.86 27.27 -29.71
CA ILE A 824 14.94 25.94 -29.10
C ILE A 824 13.54 25.47 -28.67
N LEU A 825 12.73 26.38 -28.11
CA LEU A 825 11.34 26.11 -27.72
C LEU A 825 10.47 25.75 -28.93
N GLY A 826 10.71 26.39 -30.07
CA GLY A 826 9.93 26.19 -31.28
C GLY A 826 8.46 26.64 -31.14
N PRO A 827 7.65 26.40 -32.18
CA PRO A 827 6.27 26.92 -32.26
C PRO A 827 5.23 26.08 -31.48
N SER A 828 5.59 24.89 -31.03
CA SER A 828 4.69 23.96 -30.32
C SER A 828 4.12 24.59 -29.06
N SER A 829 2.91 24.20 -28.67
CA SER A 829 2.28 24.56 -27.40
C SER A 829 2.97 23.93 -26.17
N TRP A 830 3.81 22.92 -26.38
CA TRP A 830 4.56 22.19 -25.35
C TRP A 830 6.02 21.95 -25.79
N ALA A 831 6.88 21.57 -24.83
CA ALA A 831 8.27 21.17 -25.08
C ALA A 831 8.61 19.86 -24.36
N ALA A 832 9.51 19.06 -24.96
CA ALA A 832 10.02 17.82 -24.36
C ALA A 832 11.39 18.07 -23.71
N LEU A 833 11.52 17.74 -22.43
CA LEU A 833 12.77 17.68 -21.68
C LEU A 833 13.23 16.22 -21.58
N GLU A 834 14.38 15.90 -22.13
CA GLU A 834 15.01 14.58 -21.98
C GLU A 834 16.28 14.67 -21.15
N LEU A 835 16.43 13.74 -20.21
CA LEU A 835 17.66 13.53 -19.46
C LEU A 835 18.15 12.12 -19.79
N GLN A 836 19.44 11.98 -20.09
CA GLN A 836 20.04 10.68 -20.39
C GLN A 836 21.35 10.51 -19.64
N VAL A 837 21.46 9.47 -18.83
CA VAL A 837 22.69 9.12 -18.10
C VAL A 837 23.47 8.03 -18.81
N THR A 838 24.79 8.06 -18.70
CA THR A 838 25.68 7.05 -19.31
C THR A 838 25.82 5.78 -18.48
N ALA A 839 25.47 5.82 -17.18
CA ALA A 839 25.55 4.67 -16.29
C ALA A 839 24.44 4.69 -15.25
N LEU A 840 24.01 3.49 -14.86
CA LEU A 840 23.05 3.21 -13.80
C LEU A 840 23.74 2.56 -12.61
N PHE A 841 23.13 2.71 -11.44
CA PHE A 841 23.63 2.17 -10.19
C PHE A 841 22.49 1.53 -9.39
N THR A 842 22.70 0.34 -8.83
CA THR A 842 21.72 -0.34 -7.97
C THR A 842 22.21 -0.38 -6.52
N PRO A 843 21.54 0.30 -5.55
CA PRO A 843 21.99 0.36 -4.15
C PRO A 843 22.24 -0.99 -3.49
N LYS A 844 21.36 -1.96 -3.73
CA LYS A 844 21.49 -3.34 -3.25
C LYS A 844 22.74 -4.05 -3.77
N GLN A 845 23.12 -3.81 -5.02
CA GLN A 845 24.28 -4.46 -5.63
C GLN A 845 25.61 -3.90 -5.08
N VAL A 846 25.63 -2.65 -4.62
CA VAL A 846 26.85 -2.03 -4.07
C VAL A 846 26.87 -2.03 -2.53
N GLY A 847 25.84 -2.57 -1.87
CA GLY A 847 25.78 -2.67 -0.42
C GLY A 847 25.50 -1.37 0.32
N VAL A 848 24.88 -0.37 -0.35
CA VAL A 848 24.53 0.93 0.26
C VAL A 848 23.16 0.86 0.95
N SER A 849 22.20 0.12 0.39
CA SER A 849 20.88 -0.12 0.98
C SER A 849 20.24 -1.37 0.36
N ASP A 850 19.08 -1.81 0.86
CA ASP A 850 18.32 -2.94 0.28
C ASP A 850 17.53 -2.56 -0.99
N ASP A 851 17.65 -1.33 -1.48
CA ASP A 851 16.92 -0.84 -2.66
C ASP A 851 17.39 -1.54 -3.95
N PRO A 852 16.52 -2.32 -4.62
CA PRO A 852 16.88 -3.12 -5.78
C PRO A 852 16.78 -2.33 -7.10
N ARG A 853 16.38 -1.06 -7.08
CA ARG A 853 16.13 -0.28 -8.31
C ARG A 853 17.43 0.13 -8.99
N PRO A 854 17.50 0.11 -10.33
CA PRO A 854 18.56 0.78 -11.08
C PRO A 854 18.29 2.30 -11.12
N LEU A 855 19.17 3.07 -10.50
CA LEU A 855 19.06 4.52 -10.32
C LEU A 855 20.07 5.25 -11.22
N GLY A 856 19.59 6.29 -11.92
CA GLY A 856 20.40 7.23 -12.67
C GLY A 856 20.72 8.47 -11.84
N LEU A 857 20.14 9.60 -12.24
CA LEU A 857 20.25 10.90 -11.57
C LEU A 857 19.07 11.14 -10.62
N MET A 858 19.31 11.82 -9.51
CA MET A 858 18.25 12.33 -8.63
C MET A 858 18.05 13.81 -8.88
N LEU A 859 16.80 14.25 -9.09
CA LEU A 859 16.44 15.66 -9.07
C LEU A 859 15.84 16.06 -7.72
N THR A 860 16.24 17.23 -7.25
CA THR A 860 15.68 17.92 -6.08
C THR A 860 15.11 19.28 -6.44
N ARG A 861 15.45 19.82 -7.62
CA ARG A 861 14.87 21.06 -8.15
C ARG A 861 14.81 21.03 -9.68
N LEU A 862 13.69 21.49 -10.22
CA LEU A 862 13.42 21.61 -11.66
C LEU A 862 12.49 22.81 -11.86
N GLU A 863 13.00 23.89 -12.44
CA GLU A 863 12.25 25.15 -12.56
C GLU A 863 12.54 25.87 -13.87
N TRP A 864 11.54 26.62 -14.35
CA TRP A 864 11.67 27.57 -15.46
C TRP A 864 11.70 28.98 -14.92
N LEU A 865 12.79 29.68 -15.18
CA LEU A 865 12.99 31.04 -14.69
C LEU A 865 12.86 32.03 -15.84
N ASP A 866 11.98 33.01 -15.65
CA ASP A 866 11.80 34.11 -16.60
C ASP A 866 13.03 35.05 -16.59
N LEU A 867 13.50 35.40 -17.77
CA LEU A 867 14.63 36.31 -17.99
C LEU A 867 14.23 37.76 -18.28
N GLU A 868 12.93 38.09 -18.21
CA GLU A 868 12.49 39.48 -18.30
C GLU A 868 13.17 40.33 -17.21
N LEU A 869 13.82 41.42 -17.62
CA LEU A 869 14.37 42.43 -16.72
C LEU A 869 13.23 43.03 -15.88
N ALA A 870 13.54 43.36 -14.62
CA ALA A 870 12.62 44.17 -13.82
C ALA A 870 12.39 45.53 -14.50
N GLY A 871 11.23 46.17 -14.27
CA GLY A 871 10.86 47.41 -14.96
C GLY A 871 11.81 48.59 -14.74
N ASP A 872 12.69 48.51 -13.75
CA ASP A 872 13.76 49.46 -13.44
C ASP A 872 15.10 49.13 -14.12
N GLY A 873 15.20 47.99 -14.83
CA GLY A 873 16.43 47.56 -15.49
C GLY A 873 17.54 47.09 -14.54
N VAL A 874 17.24 46.87 -13.25
CA VAL A 874 18.22 46.52 -12.22
C VAL A 874 18.19 45.02 -11.92
N ILE A 875 19.36 44.40 -11.87
CA ILE A 875 19.60 43.07 -11.33
C ILE A 875 20.42 43.24 -10.06
N ASP A 876 19.85 42.90 -8.91
CA ASP A 876 20.56 42.82 -7.62
C ASP A 876 21.09 41.38 -7.43
N LEU A 877 22.35 41.17 -7.81
CA LEU A 877 22.97 39.85 -7.95
C LEU A 877 23.08 39.11 -6.62
N GLY A 878 23.06 39.82 -5.49
CA GLY A 878 23.08 39.26 -4.14
C GLY A 878 21.75 38.67 -3.65
N THR A 879 20.73 38.63 -4.49
CA THR A 879 19.40 38.14 -4.10
C THR A 879 19.05 36.81 -4.77
N LYS A 880 18.23 36.02 -4.08
CA LYS A 880 17.63 34.80 -4.65
C LYS A 880 16.89 35.04 -5.97
N ARG A 881 16.31 36.24 -6.17
CA ARG A 881 15.61 36.61 -7.40
C ARG A 881 16.56 36.74 -8.58
N ALA A 882 17.78 37.23 -8.37
CA ALA A 882 18.75 37.40 -9.46
C ALA A 882 19.36 36.09 -9.95
N ARG A 883 19.20 34.99 -9.21
CA ARG A 883 19.72 33.66 -9.59
C ARG A 883 19.29 33.19 -10.97
N ARG A 884 18.16 33.66 -11.48
CA ARG A 884 17.70 33.40 -12.85
C ARG A 884 18.58 33.97 -13.94
N TYR A 885 19.33 35.04 -13.64
CA TYR A 885 20.25 35.68 -14.58
C TYR A 885 21.69 35.15 -14.42
N LEU A 886 22.03 34.52 -13.29
CA LEU A 886 23.37 34.03 -13.00
C LEU A 886 23.61 32.65 -13.65
N GLY A 887 24.58 32.57 -14.55
CA GLY A 887 25.08 31.33 -15.14
C GLY A 887 26.13 30.67 -14.26
N GLU A 888 27.18 30.13 -14.88
CA GLU A 888 28.33 29.54 -14.16
C GLU A 888 29.23 30.62 -13.52
N GLY A 889 30.01 30.21 -12.52
CA GLY A 889 31.06 31.03 -11.89
C GLY A 889 30.59 31.98 -10.79
N TRP A 890 29.49 31.67 -10.10
CA TRP A 890 28.94 32.46 -8.99
C TRP A 890 28.77 31.65 -7.70
N SER A 891 29.22 32.21 -6.59
CA SER A 891 29.06 31.66 -5.24
C SER A 891 27.62 31.78 -4.72
N ILE A 892 27.38 31.40 -3.45
CA ILE A 892 26.13 31.69 -2.70
C ILE A 892 25.91 33.20 -2.46
N ASP A 893 24.65 33.57 -2.14
CA ASP A 893 24.24 34.94 -1.82
C ASP A 893 24.83 35.36 -0.45
N GLU A 894 25.40 36.56 -0.38
CA GLU A 894 26.00 37.12 0.83
C GLU A 894 25.49 38.55 1.09
N GLN A 895 25.66 39.01 2.33
CA GLN A 895 25.27 40.36 2.73
C GLN A 895 26.27 40.93 3.73
N VAL A 896 26.68 42.19 3.52
CA VAL A 896 27.50 42.96 4.46
C VAL A 896 26.99 44.39 4.50
N ASP A 897 26.82 44.97 5.69
CA ASP A 897 26.39 46.37 5.89
C ASP A 897 25.18 46.79 5.04
N GLY A 898 24.21 45.88 4.87
CA GLY A 898 23.00 46.12 4.08
C GLY A 898 23.15 45.95 2.56
N VAL A 899 24.36 45.74 2.05
CA VAL A 899 24.66 45.44 0.64
C VAL A 899 24.58 43.94 0.41
N THR A 900 23.75 43.51 -0.53
CA THR A 900 23.65 42.13 -0.99
C THR A 900 24.59 41.91 -2.16
N TYR A 901 25.35 40.81 -2.16
CA TYR A 901 26.29 40.52 -3.24
C TYR A 901 26.52 39.01 -3.43
N VAL A 902 27.14 38.66 -4.56
CA VAL A 902 27.67 37.32 -4.84
C VAL A 902 29.12 37.42 -5.27
N TRP A 903 29.95 36.49 -4.83
CA TRP A 903 31.30 36.37 -5.36
C TRP A 903 31.29 35.64 -6.69
N ALA A 904 32.13 36.09 -7.60
CA ALA A 904 32.60 35.23 -8.68
C ALA A 904 33.62 34.24 -8.10
N ASP A 905 33.35 32.94 -8.25
CA ASP A 905 34.12 31.86 -7.64
C ASP A 905 34.85 30.94 -8.65
N ALA A 906 34.99 31.45 -9.88
CA ALA A 906 35.71 30.82 -10.97
C ALA A 906 36.50 31.88 -11.77
N PRO A 907 37.44 31.48 -12.64
CA PRO A 907 38.19 32.41 -13.49
C PRO A 907 37.31 33.26 -14.41
N GLU A 908 36.07 32.82 -14.63
CA GLU A 908 35.07 33.51 -15.42
C GLU A 908 33.69 33.31 -14.79
N SER A 909 32.80 34.29 -14.98
CA SER A 909 31.40 34.18 -14.58
C SER A 909 30.47 34.68 -15.69
N LEU A 910 29.24 34.18 -15.70
CA LEU A 910 28.27 34.43 -16.77
C LEU A 910 26.98 35.06 -16.25
N VAL A 911 26.49 36.09 -16.93
CA VAL A 911 25.14 36.64 -16.74
C VAL A 911 24.36 36.55 -18.04
N TRP A 912 23.13 36.09 -17.94
CA TRP A 912 22.17 35.99 -19.02
C TRP A 912 21.09 37.05 -18.86
N VAL A 913 20.79 37.78 -19.94
CA VAL A 913 19.75 38.82 -19.94
C VAL A 913 18.94 38.76 -21.22
N ALA A 914 17.62 38.91 -21.11
CA ALA A 914 16.75 39.05 -22.27
C ALA A 914 16.58 40.54 -22.64
N ILE A 915 17.01 40.92 -23.83
CA ILE A 915 16.86 42.25 -24.42
C ILE A 915 15.92 42.13 -25.62
N PRO A 916 14.65 42.58 -25.52
CA PRO A 916 13.65 42.38 -26.57
C PRO A 916 14.04 43.00 -27.92
N HIS A 917 14.66 44.18 -27.87
CA HIS A 917 15.07 44.93 -29.05
C HIS A 917 16.51 45.44 -28.84
N PRO A 918 17.46 45.10 -29.73
CA PRO A 918 18.79 45.70 -29.74
C PRO A 918 18.70 47.22 -29.84
N THR A 919 19.21 47.93 -28.84
CA THR A 919 19.28 49.40 -28.78
C THR A 919 20.59 49.79 -28.11
N ASP A 920 20.99 51.06 -28.18
CA ASP A 920 22.09 51.56 -27.35
C ASP A 920 21.74 51.43 -25.86
N LEU A 921 22.59 50.70 -25.13
CA LEU A 921 22.44 50.48 -23.69
C LEU A 921 23.65 51.03 -22.94
N GLU A 922 23.39 51.74 -21.85
CA GLU A 922 24.38 51.94 -20.81
C GLU A 922 24.26 50.80 -19.80
N VAL A 923 25.37 50.09 -19.58
CA VAL A 923 25.48 49.02 -18.58
C VAL A 923 26.36 49.52 -17.46
N ALA A 924 25.82 49.55 -16.24
CA ALA A 924 26.59 49.90 -15.05
C ALA A 924 26.53 48.79 -14.00
N LEU A 925 27.66 48.46 -13.38
CA LEU A 925 27.81 47.40 -12.39
C LEU A 925 28.62 47.84 -11.19
N ARG A 926 28.21 47.45 -9.98
CA ARG A 926 28.91 47.75 -8.73
C ARG A 926 29.65 46.52 -8.23
N VAL A 927 30.98 46.62 -8.10
CA VAL A 927 31.88 45.50 -7.82
C VAL A 927 32.93 45.81 -6.76
N LEU A 928 33.43 44.76 -6.09
CA LEU A 928 34.52 44.80 -5.12
C LEU A 928 35.51 43.66 -5.41
N PRO A 929 36.78 43.93 -5.76
CA PRO A 929 37.75 42.87 -6.01
C PRO A 929 38.20 42.18 -4.71
N MET A 930 38.48 40.87 -4.79
CA MET A 930 39.07 40.11 -3.69
C MET A 930 40.45 40.70 -3.33
N PRO A 931 40.72 41.07 -2.05
CA PRO A 931 42.00 41.65 -1.65
C PRO A 931 43.17 40.67 -1.83
N LEU A 932 44.26 41.15 -2.42
CA LEU A 932 45.46 40.38 -2.76
C LEU A 932 46.70 40.87 -1.98
N PRO A 933 47.58 39.96 -1.49
CA PRO A 933 48.71 40.33 -0.63
C PRO A 933 49.76 41.27 -1.23
N MET A 934 49.89 41.31 -2.57
CA MET A 934 50.90 42.10 -3.28
C MET A 934 50.34 43.31 -4.04
N GLN A 935 49.09 43.73 -3.76
CA GLN A 935 48.39 44.82 -4.46
C GLN A 935 48.40 44.70 -6.00
N ILE A 936 48.56 43.49 -6.56
CA ILE A 936 48.44 43.27 -8.00
C ILE A 936 47.00 43.67 -8.39
N PRO A 937 46.80 44.65 -9.27
CA PRO A 937 45.45 45.08 -9.64
C PRO A 937 44.68 43.92 -10.24
N GLN A 938 43.42 43.76 -9.81
CA GLN A 938 42.51 42.82 -10.43
C GLN A 938 42.03 43.41 -11.76
N GLU A 939 42.05 42.63 -12.84
CA GLU A 939 41.49 43.05 -14.12
C GLU A 939 40.19 42.29 -14.37
N LEU A 940 39.17 43.03 -14.80
CA LEU A 940 37.87 42.53 -15.22
C LEU A 940 37.71 42.81 -16.71
N THR A 941 37.66 41.75 -17.53
CA THR A 941 37.32 41.85 -18.94
C THR A 941 35.86 41.44 -19.14
N ILE A 942 35.08 42.30 -19.77
CA ILE A 942 33.66 42.07 -20.05
C ILE A 942 33.49 41.81 -21.54
N SER A 943 32.87 40.69 -21.88
CA SER A 943 32.49 40.35 -23.25
C SER A 943 30.99 40.11 -23.35
N ILE A 944 30.38 40.58 -24.44
CA ILE A 944 28.96 40.42 -24.69
C ILE A 944 28.80 39.61 -25.97
N ASN A 945 28.07 38.50 -25.88
CA ASN A 945 27.86 37.54 -26.97
C ASN A 945 29.18 37.06 -27.63
N GLY A 946 30.26 37.01 -26.85
CA GLY A 946 31.59 36.60 -27.32
C GLY A 946 32.45 37.71 -27.93
N ILE A 947 31.97 38.95 -27.95
CA ILE A 947 32.75 40.11 -28.38
C ILE A 947 33.30 40.83 -27.14
N ASP A 948 34.61 40.90 -27.00
CA ASP A 948 35.26 41.66 -25.93
C ASP A 948 34.92 43.15 -26.06
N ARG A 949 34.42 43.75 -24.98
CA ARG A 949 33.92 45.13 -25.00
C ARG A 949 34.76 46.07 -24.19
N GLN A 950 34.99 45.72 -22.93
CA GLN A 950 35.59 46.63 -21.98
C GLN A 950 36.51 45.86 -21.03
N ARG A 951 37.68 46.45 -20.74
CA ARG A 951 38.57 45.99 -19.69
C ARG A 951 38.67 47.07 -18.62
N PHE A 952 38.48 46.68 -17.37
CA PHE A 952 38.62 47.54 -16.20
C PHE A 952 39.73 47.04 -15.30
N THR A 953 40.52 47.97 -14.78
CA THR A 953 41.47 47.72 -13.68
C THR A 953 40.80 48.16 -12.38
N LEU A 954 40.62 47.22 -11.45
CA LEU A 954 39.84 47.43 -10.22
C LEU A 954 40.73 47.90 -9.07
N ALA A 955 40.34 48.99 -8.42
CA ALA A 955 41.01 49.45 -7.20
C ALA A 955 40.68 48.52 -6.01
N PRO A 956 41.65 48.20 -5.14
CA PRO A 956 41.40 47.36 -3.96
C PRO A 956 40.68 48.13 -2.85
N GLY A 957 39.88 47.42 -2.05
CA GLY A 957 39.42 47.89 -0.74
C GLY A 957 38.05 48.57 -0.67
N GLU A 958 37.47 48.99 -1.79
CA GLU A 958 36.16 49.67 -1.82
C GLU A 958 35.27 49.20 -2.98
N TRP A 959 33.95 49.31 -2.80
CA TRP A 959 32.97 49.09 -3.87
C TRP A 959 33.11 50.19 -4.93
N GLN A 960 33.22 49.79 -6.20
CA GLN A 960 33.35 50.72 -7.32
C GLN A 960 32.29 50.45 -8.38
N VAL A 961 31.75 51.50 -8.99
CA VAL A 961 30.77 51.43 -10.09
C VAL A 961 31.51 51.57 -11.40
N LEU A 962 31.34 50.59 -12.28
CA LEU A 962 31.89 50.55 -13.63
C LEU A 962 30.75 50.74 -14.62
N ALA A 963 30.85 51.68 -15.54
CA ALA A 963 29.85 51.94 -16.57
C ALA A 963 30.48 51.88 -17.97
N PHE A 964 29.74 51.34 -18.94
CA PHE A 964 30.15 51.30 -20.33
C PHE A 964 28.93 51.22 -21.26
N THR A 965 29.09 51.69 -22.50
CA THR A 965 28.04 51.67 -23.51
C THR A 965 28.14 50.43 -24.39
N VAL A 966 27.00 49.82 -24.66
CA VAL A 966 26.84 48.65 -25.53
C VAL A 966 26.00 49.05 -26.73
N PRO A 967 26.59 49.11 -27.94
CA PRO A 967 25.84 49.47 -29.12
C PRO A 967 24.93 48.32 -29.59
N PRO A 968 23.92 48.58 -30.45
CA PRO A 968 22.96 47.56 -30.85
C PRO A 968 23.59 46.40 -31.63
N GLU A 969 24.73 46.57 -32.30
CA GLU A 969 25.33 45.51 -33.14
C GLU A 969 25.96 44.38 -32.32
N VAL A 970 26.21 44.61 -31.03
CA VAL A 970 26.68 43.57 -30.08
C VAL A 970 25.53 42.72 -29.58
N LEU A 971 24.34 43.31 -29.56
CA LEU A 971 23.17 42.75 -28.95
C LEU A 971 22.42 41.89 -29.95
N ARG A 972 21.75 40.86 -29.43
CA ARG A 972 20.84 40.01 -30.17
C ARG A 972 19.43 40.24 -29.64
N PRO A 973 18.40 40.24 -30.50
CA PRO A 973 17.02 40.17 -30.03
C PRO A 973 16.84 38.93 -29.13
N GLY A 974 16.21 39.12 -27.98
CA GLY A 974 16.04 38.08 -26.97
C GLY A 974 17.30 37.90 -26.12
N LEU A 975 17.85 36.68 -26.08
CA LEU A 975 18.86 36.32 -25.09
C LEU A 975 20.27 36.84 -25.44
N ASN A 976 20.92 37.47 -24.46
CA ASN A 976 22.29 37.96 -24.53
C ASN A 976 23.14 37.40 -23.38
N ARG A 977 24.41 37.08 -23.68
CA ARG A 977 25.39 36.55 -22.73
C ARG A 977 26.42 37.61 -22.37
N LEU A 978 26.48 38.00 -21.10
CA LEU A 978 27.56 38.79 -20.53
C LEU A 978 28.54 37.82 -19.85
N ARG A 979 29.81 37.88 -20.23
CA ARG A 979 30.89 37.09 -19.63
C ARG A 979 31.90 38.03 -18.99
N PHE A 980 32.21 37.74 -17.73
CA PHE A 980 33.18 38.45 -16.92
C PHE A 980 34.39 37.53 -16.74
N ALA A 981 35.54 37.92 -17.27
CA ALA A 981 36.79 37.18 -17.13
C ALA A 981 37.73 37.92 -16.19
N TYR A 982 38.30 37.19 -15.23
CA TYR A 982 39.14 37.75 -14.17
C TYR A 982 40.60 37.36 -14.39
N ARG A 983 41.51 38.30 -14.13
CA ARG A 983 42.95 38.03 -14.23
C ARG A 983 43.41 36.91 -13.28
N GLN A 984 42.81 36.86 -12.09
CA GLN A 984 43.17 35.88 -11.06
C GLN A 984 42.00 35.61 -10.12
N THR A 985 42.01 34.42 -9.54
CA THR A 985 41.10 33.98 -8.48
C THR A 985 41.94 33.43 -7.34
N VAL A 986 41.61 33.76 -6.09
CA VAL A 986 42.38 33.30 -4.92
C VAL A 986 41.48 32.84 -3.80
N SER A 987 41.93 31.87 -3.02
CA SER A 987 41.22 31.48 -1.80
C SER A 987 41.54 32.48 -0.67
N PRO A 988 40.53 33.09 -0.01
CA PRO A 988 40.76 33.94 1.15
C PRO A 988 41.61 33.24 2.23
N MET A 989 41.39 31.95 2.45
CA MET A 989 42.19 31.14 3.38
C MET A 989 43.67 31.06 2.99
N ALA A 990 43.99 31.12 1.69
CA ALA A 990 45.37 31.08 1.21
C ALA A 990 46.09 32.44 1.31
N VAL A 991 45.36 33.55 1.36
CA VAL A 991 45.93 34.91 1.31
C VAL A 991 45.69 35.76 2.57
N MET A 992 44.77 35.35 3.44
CA MET A 992 44.40 36.04 4.68
C MET A 992 44.46 35.06 5.86
N SER A 993 45.40 35.26 6.79
CA SER A 993 45.62 34.36 7.93
C SER A 993 44.41 34.20 8.86
N ALA A 994 43.48 35.16 8.86
CA ALA A 994 42.26 35.13 9.67
C ALA A 994 41.06 34.46 8.95
N SER A 995 41.14 34.19 7.64
CA SER A 995 40.01 33.60 6.90
C SER A 995 40.09 32.08 6.86
N ARG A 996 38.94 31.42 7.00
CA ARG A 996 38.78 29.97 6.84
C ARG A 996 38.01 29.60 5.57
N ASP A 997 37.76 30.56 4.69
CA ASP A 997 36.99 30.34 3.47
C ASP A 997 37.86 29.68 2.38
N PRO A 998 37.58 28.41 2.02
CA PRO A 998 38.37 27.68 1.03
C PRO A 998 37.98 28.01 -0.42
N ARG A 999 36.89 28.75 -0.64
CA ARG A 999 36.42 29.09 -2.00
C ARG A 999 37.44 29.93 -2.72
N THR A 1000 37.56 29.74 -4.02
CA THR A 1000 38.49 30.51 -4.87
C THR A 1000 37.74 31.69 -5.48
N LEU A 1001 37.97 32.91 -4.98
CA LEU A 1001 37.16 34.10 -5.26
C LEU A 1001 37.91 35.12 -6.14
N ALA A 1002 37.19 35.85 -7.00
CA ALA A 1002 37.76 36.90 -7.85
C ALA A 1002 37.21 38.30 -7.53
N VAL A 1003 35.91 38.52 -7.73
CA VAL A 1003 35.26 39.83 -7.61
C VAL A 1003 33.85 39.61 -7.06
N ALA A 1004 33.46 40.38 -6.05
CA ALA A 1004 32.08 40.44 -5.57
C ALA A 1004 31.27 41.41 -6.43
N PHE A 1005 30.06 41.01 -6.79
CA PHE A 1005 29.10 41.82 -7.55
C PHE A 1005 27.86 42.06 -6.72
N ASP A 1006 27.45 43.31 -6.63
CA ASP A 1006 26.22 43.69 -5.94
C ASP A 1006 25.08 43.88 -6.96
N TYR A 1007 25.16 44.83 -7.90
CA TYR A 1007 24.15 44.97 -8.96
C TYR A 1007 24.73 45.12 -10.37
N ILE A 1008 23.87 44.88 -11.37
CA ILE A 1008 24.03 45.28 -12.77
C ILE A 1008 22.77 46.04 -13.18
N THR A 1009 22.92 47.18 -13.85
CA THR A 1009 21.84 47.99 -14.40
C THR A 1009 21.93 48.09 -15.91
N PHE A 1010 20.79 48.11 -16.57
CA PHE A 1010 20.65 48.26 -18.01
C PHE A 1010 19.75 49.47 -18.32
N THR A 1011 20.35 50.58 -18.75
CA THR A 1011 19.63 51.82 -19.06
C THR A 1011 19.62 52.06 -20.57
N ARG A 1012 18.44 52.30 -21.15
CA ARG A 1012 18.34 52.69 -22.57
C ARG A 1012 18.80 54.12 -22.76
N LEU A 1013 19.73 54.35 -23.67
CA LEU A 1013 20.10 55.70 -24.09
C LEU A 1013 19.01 56.22 -25.05
N GLN A 1014 18.22 57.21 -24.62
CA GLN A 1014 17.31 57.89 -25.53
C GLN A 1014 18.14 58.69 -26.54
N MET A 1015 18.03 58.36 -27.84
CA MET A 1015 18.50 59.28 -28.88
C MET A 1015 17.76 60.61 -28.72
N GLY A 1016 18.50 61.69 -28.53
CA GLY A 1016 17.95 63.03 -28.57
C GLY A 1016 17.19 63.22 -29.88
N ARG A 1017 15.95 63.72 -29.78
CA ARG A 1017 15.31 64.41 -30.90
C ARG A 1017 16.22 65.59 -31.26
N GLU A 1018 16.98 65.47 -32.34
CA GLU A 1018 17.40 66.66 -33.07
C GLU A 1018 16.12 67.36 -33.57
N LYS A 1019 15.95 68.61 -33.16
CA LYS A 1019 15.08 69.55 -33.85
C LYS A 1019 15.72 69.84 -35.21
N GLU A 1020 15.17 69.27 -36.28
CA GLU A 1020 14.50 69.98 -37.37
C GLU A 1020 13.79 69.00 -38.31
#